data_AF-A0A5Q4H6R9-F1
#
_entry.id   AF-A0A5Q4H6R9-F1
#
_cell.length_a   1.000
_cell.length_b   1.000
_cell.length_c   1.000
_cell.angle_alpha   90.00
_cell.angle_beta   90.00
_cell.angle_gamma   90.00
#
_symmetry.space_group_name_H-M   'P 1'
#
loop_
_entity.id
_entity.type
_entity.pdbx_description
1 polymer ?
#
loop_
_entity_poly.entity_id
_entity_poly.type
_entity_poly.pdbx_seq_one_letter_code
_entity_poly.pdbx_strand_id
1 'polypeptide(L)'
;MAGLGVAGMALAGPARTANTHQASDREGLAEDGAAVEERQVIPLPTVAAIKSRSGLQDGDWVRTLGFHSPDDGGGAWYQLVAQIEQWTPNRADVIDLENGLVAVLQERQAVNYRMFGAVGDGQNDDGVQIKLAHAYANRHQVPVIQHSGQFWIVRTNGIAITTDVSWGQTRFHIDERYNSRRTPRFVVRNDRPSLTLTDDRDLKAALIKQLKPGVQIIPELAAYANHLLIVQDAKDRIGIRAGYEGNRGWAREELFYVEEEGRILGDIAWEFTDLTSVRAIPCNETYLIIEGGGFLFSGDTPESGESGYYYPGISVERSRTIVREQWMGLEPGKRDVSLEPRGGVYRLNNVYDVTLENIRAMPWEKSRRPPETAVQHGTYGIGGARMLNCTFRNLTAEGGWVSWGVFGTNLNKNFRLENCRLNRVDVHFHCWNLHIIDCTIGFKGITVTGGGQLLVENTTRHGNTFIGFRSDYGARWDGPIRLSGCTLKPSNNGRVSVLSYRPRDFDYQYAIGYGQSITLENLTIDYSAAPLSTSPCQLLDVAAFSQTKDGTRLFFPQRLLFRNITVIGRERGVRLMRLADPYHFDLRRSGGEDPGWLEPNCLLVCDNVQLEKTAPAGPDDLGQAHLAIGRADERAYADDRALYPKIVFIDCDHVAVNLAGCAARVFFQRCTINTIAASGLRGELVFTDCRLRPDVKAASQPFYAVDSTLGTRFTGCTLHAPVIGGKSHPESIDQIGILEINGRVHHYHLNTALGNEVLRHLEDRGTPLTPEFIAALACHHDLQ
;
A
#
# COMPACT_ATOMS: atom_id res chain seq x y z
N MET A 1 -27.16 -8.54 -45.38
CA MET A 1 -26.56 -7.75 -46.48
C MET A 1 -25.38 -7.00 -45.87
N ALA A 2 -24.13 -7.46 -45.93
CA ALA A 2 -23.27 -7.84 -47.07
C ALA A 2 -22.59 -6.63 -47.75
N GLY A 3 -21.25 -6.66 -47.79
CA GLY A 3 -20.35 -5.74 -48.51
C GLY A 3 -19.28 -5.12 -47.58
N LEU A 4 -18.13 -5.74 -47.24
CA LEU A 4 -16.95 -6.19 -48.02
C LEU A 4 -16.15 -5.09 -48.74
N GLY A 5 -14.83 -5.01 -48.45
CA GLY A 5 -13.80 -4.24 -49.16
C GLY A 5 -12.72 -3.67 -48.22
N VAL A 6 -11.83 -4.48 -47.62
CA VAL A 6 -10.48 -4.90 -48.08
C VAL A 6 -9.34 -3.86 -47.93
N ALA A 7 -8.46 -4.19 -46.98
CA ALA A 7 -6.99 -4.05 -46.91
C ALA A 7 -6.28 -2.70 -47.13
N GLY A 8 -5.64 -2.23 -46.06
CA GLY A 8 -4.51 -1.31 -46.08
C GLY A 8 -3.67 -1.51 -44.82
N MET A 9 -2.58 -2.25 -44.96
CA MET A 9 -1.61 -2.57 -43.91
C MET A 9 -0.64 -1.38 -43.75
N ALA A 10 -0.56 -0.76 -42.58
CA ALA A 10 0.49 0.20 -42.24
C ALA A 10 0.85 0.10 -40.75
N LEU A 11 2.09 -0.33 -40.50
CA LEU A 11 2.77 -0.40 -39.21
C LEU A 11 3.09 1.03 -38.73
N ALA A 12 2.54 1.44 -37.58
CA ALA A 12 2.95 2.66 -36.89
C ALA A 12 4.02 2.31 -35.84
N GLY A 13 5.28 2.60 -36.18
CA GLY A 13 6.43 2.58 -35.28
C GLY A 13 6.53 3.87 -34.45
N PRO A 14 7.44 3.91 -33.45
CA PRO A 14 7.50 4.96 -32.46
C PRO A 14 8.13 6.24 -33.00
N ALA A 15 7.55 7.38 -32.65
CA ALA A 15 8.05 8.71 -32.98
C ALA A 15 9.38 8.97 -32.26
N ARG A 16 10.49 8.88 -33.02
CA ARG A 16 11.76 9.52 -32.73
C ARG A 16 11.75 10.89 -33.41
N THR A 17 11.63 11.96 -32.64
CA THR A 17 11.96 13.31 -33.14
C THR A 17 13.45 13.54 -32.94
N ALA A 18 14.18 13.46 -34.05
CA ALA A 18 15.57 13.88 -34.16
C ALA A 18 15.61 15.40 -34.25
N ASN A 19 16.24 16.07 -33.28
CA ASN A 19 16.67 17.46 -33.42
C ASN A 19 18.14 17.48 -33.81
N THR A 20 18.38 17.52 -35.12
CA THR A 20 19.64 18.00 -35.71
C THR A 20 19.50 19.50 -35.91
N HIS A 21 20.15 20.30 -35.07
CA HIS A 21 20.45 21.69 -35.41
C HIS A 21 21.95 21.83 -35.68
N GLN A 22 22.26 21.90 -36.97
CA GLN A 22 23.50 22.45 -37.48
C GLN A 22 23.64 23.90 -37.03
N ALA A 23 24.85 24.22 -36.60
CA ALA A 23 25.34 25.57 -36.39
C ALA A 23 25.37 26.34 -37.71
N SER A 24 24.82 27.55 -37.69
CA SER A 24 25.23 28.65 -38.57
C SER A 24 24.73 29.98 -37.97
N ASP A 25 25.70 30.80 -37.59
CA ASP A 25 25.73 32.27 -37.63
C ASP A 25 24.40 33.03 -37.52
N ARG A 26 24.24 33.80 -36.43
CA ARG A 26 24.41 35.27 -36.50
C ARG A 26 24.21 35.96 -35.16
N GLU A 27 25.16 36.87 -34.96
CA GLU A 27 25.24 38.01 -34.07
C GLU A 27 23.92 38.70 -33.74
N GLY A 28 23.82 39.17 -32.49
CA GLY A 28 22.84 40.17 -32.09
C GLY A 28 22.70 40.25 -30.59
N LEU A 29 23.58 41.02 -29.94
CA LEU A 29 23.28 41.99 -28.87
C LEU A 29 24.60 42.46 -28.22
N ALA A 30 25.12 43.56 -28.75
CA ALA A 30 26.09 44.41 -28.07
C ALA A 30 25.58 45.84 -28.18
N GLU A 31 25.13 46.41 -27.05
CA GLU A 31 25.16 47.85 -26.81
C GLU A 31 25.52 48.04 -25.33
N ASP A 32 26.82 48.04 -25.04
CA ASP A 32 27.43 49.19 -24.38
C ASP A 32 28.92 49.25 -24.77
N GLY A 33 29.32 50.40 -25.29
CA GLY A 33 30.58 50.59 -26.01
C GLY A 33 31.79 50.67 -25.10
N ALA A 34 32.58 49.60 -25.05
CA ALA A 34 34.01 49.63 -24.76
C ALA A 34 34.70 48.56 -25.62
N ALA A 35 35.83 48.92 -26.24
CA ALA A 35 36.59 48.07 -27.14
C ALA A 35 36.82 46.66 -26.55
N VAL A 36 36.32 45.63 -27.22
CA VAL A 36 36.58 44.23 -26.85
C VAL A 36 37.95 43.86 -27.42
N GLU A 37 38.99 44.01 -26.61
CA GLU A 37 40.22 43.25 -26.83
C GLU A 37 39.87 41.75 -26.79
N GLU A 38 40.27 40.97 -27.80
CA GLU A 38 40.24 39.51 -27.75
C GLU A 38 41.12 39.05 -26.56
N ARG A 39 40.51 38.88 -25.39
CA ARG A 39 41.21 38.40 -24.20
C ARG A 39 41.70 36.97 -24.47
N GLN A 40 43.01 36.78 -24.44
CA GLN A 40 43.63 35.47 -24.64
C GLN A 40 43.24 34.52 -23.52
N VAL A 41 42.56 33.42 -23.85
CA VAL A 41 42.12 32.40 -22.89
C VAL A 41 43.14 31.27 -22.87
N ILE A 42 43.61 30.89 -21.68
CA ILE A 42 44.61 29.84 -21.49
C ILE A 42 43.87 28.50 -21.29
N PRO A 43 43.92 27.55 -22.25
CA PRO A 43 43.32 26.24 -22.10
C PRO A 43 44.19 25.35 -21.20
N LEU A 44 43.61 24.77 -20.16
CA LEU A 44 44.28 23.82 -19.27
C LEU A 44 43.41 22.57 -19.08
N PRO A 45 43.99 21.37 -18.90
CA PRO A 45 43.18 20.14 -18.87
C PRO A 45 42.27 20.07 -17.64
N THR A 46 42.76 20.46 -16.45
CA THR A 46 42.03 20.29 -15.18
C THR A 46 42.32 21.41 -14.20
N VAL A 47 41.51 21.51 -13.13
CA VAL A 47 41.81 22.37 -11.97
C VAL A 47 43.21 22.11 -11.40
N ALA A 48 43.65 20.85 -11.33
CA ALA A 48 44.99 20.50 -10.86
C ALA A 48 46.09 21.08 -11.77
N ALA A 49 45.84 21.17 -13.09
CA ALA A 49 46.75 21.82 -14.02
C ALA A 49 46.77 23.35 -13.90
N ILE A 50 45.65 23.98 -13.48
CA ILE A 50 45.66 25.41 -13.11
C ILE A 50 46.61 25.64 -11.94
N LYS A 51 46.50 24.82 -10.89
CA LYS A 51 47.31 24.96 -9.67
C LYS A 51 48.81 24.83 -9.90
N SER A 52 49.22 23.95 -10.81
CA SER A 52 50.64 23.67 -11.09
C SER A 52 51.23 24.51 -12.24
N ARG A 53 50.44 25.39 -12.87
CA ARG A 53 50.89 26.20 -14.01
C ARG A 53 51.68 27.41 -13.53
N SER A 54 52.92 27.51 -14.00
CA SER A 54 53.75 28.71 -13.82
C SER A 54 53.44 29.78 -14.88
N GLY A 55 53.74 31.04 -14.55
CA GLY A 55 53.62 32.17 -15.47
C GLY A 55 52.23 32.77 -15.62
N LEU A 56 51.27 32.36 -14.78
CA LEU A 56 49.93 32.97 -14.72
C LEU A 56 49.99 34.37 -14.08
N GLN A 57 49.20 35.31 -14.61
CA GLN A 57 49.16 36.71 -14.19
C GLN A 57 47.75 37.14 -13.74
N ASP A 58 47.69 38.24 -12.98
CA ASP A 58 46.44 38.88 -12.58
C ASP A 58 45.67 39.36 -13.84
N GLY A 59 44.37 39.05 -13.91
CA GLY A 59 43.51 39.36 -15.05
C GLY A 59 43.43 38.27 -16.13
N ASP A 60 44.28 37.24 -16.08
CA ASP A 60 44.25 36.12 -17.02
C ASP A 60 42.91 35.37 -16.96
N TRP A 61 42.48 34.86 -18.11
CA TRP A 61 41.34 33.95 -18.21
C TRP A 61 41.82 32.54 -18.51
N VAL A 62 41.39 31.60 -17.68
CA VAL A 62 41.73 30.18 -17.81
C VAL A 62 40.46 29.39 -18.08
N ARG A 63 40.55 28.43 -19.00
CA ARG A 63 39.45 27.50 -19.30
C ARG A 63 39.91 26.07 -19.09
N THR A 64 39.22 25.32 -18.25
CA THR A 64 39.44 23.87 -18.18
C THR A 64 38.83 23.16 -19.38
N LEU A 65 39.44 22.06 -19.85
CA LEU A 65 38.99 21.36 -21.04
C LEU A 65 37.95 20.28 -20.75
N GLY A 66 37.12 19.99 -21.75
CA GLY A 66 36.05 18.98 -21.74
C GLY A 66 34.89 19.25 -20.78
N PHE A 67 33.79 18.50 -20.84
CA PHE A 67 32.66 18.58 -19.90
C PHE A 67 31.95 17.24 -19.78
N HIS A 68 31.82 16.51 -20.89
CA HIS A 68 31.47 15.08 -20.91
C HIS A 68 32.36 14.33 -21.89
N SER A 69 33.68 14.58 -21.79
CA SER A 69 34.82 14.17 -22.65
C SER A 69 34.97 14.93 -23.99
N PRO A 70 36.15 15.00 -24.64
CA PRO A 70 37.57 14.99 -24.17
C PRO A 70 38.06 16.42 -23.82
N ASP A 71 38.88 16.77 -22.81
CA ASP A 71 39.62 16.06 -21.73
C ASP A 71 39.08 16.44 -20.34
N ASP A 72 37.74 16.34 -20.25
CA ASP A 72 36.80 16.32 -19.12
C ASP A 72 37.10 16.98 -17.76
N GLY A 73 38.14 17.79 -17.57
CA GLY A 73 38.35 18.65 -16.40
C GLY A 73 37.31 19.77 -16.21
N GLY A 74 36.10 19.58 -16.72
CA GLY A 74 34.90 20.27 -16.29
C GLY A 74 34.54 21.49 -17.11
N GLY A 75 35.37 21.96 -18.04
CA GLY A 75 34.92 22.89 -19.07
C GLY A 75 34.70 24.31 -18.56
N ALA A 76 35.25 24.62 -17.39
CA ALA A 76 34.91 25.79 -16.61
C ALA A 76 35.79 26.99 -16.95
N TRP A 77 35.18 28.16 -16.89
CA TRP A 77 35.85 29.45 -16.98
C TRP A 77 36.27 29.96 -15.60
N TYR A 78 37.54 30.35 -15.48
CA TYR A 78 38.09 30.98 -14.29
C TYR A 78 38.75 32.31 -14.66
N GLN A 79 38.54 33.32 -13.83
CA GLN A 79 39.28 34.57 -13.88
C GLN A 79 40.35 34.55 -12.79
N LEU A 80 41.60 34.85 -13.16
CA LEU A 80 42.67 34.97 -12.19
C LEU A 80 42.68 36.39 -11.63
N VAL A 81 42.61 36.50 -10.31
CA VAL A 81 42.62 37.79 -9.62
C VAL A 81 43.56 37.77 -8.43
N ALA A 82 44.07 38.94 -8.06
CA ALA A 82 44.78 39.13 -6.80
C ALA A 82 43.87 38.74 -5.61
N GLN A 83 44.46 38.05 -4.63
CA GLN A 83 43.73 37.67 -3.42
C GLN A 83 43.38 38.92 -2.61
N ILE A 84 42.09 39.25 -2.55
CA ILE A 84 41.51 40.28 -1.68
C ILE A 84 40.44 39.65 -0.79
N GLU A 85 39.94 40.38 0.21
CA GLU A 85 38.94 39.88 1.18
C GLU A 85 37.73 39.21 0.50
N GLN A 86 37.25 39.79 -0.61
CA GLN A 86 36.15 39.27 -1.42
C GLN A 86 36.45 37.90 -2.08
N TRP A 87 37.72 37.62 -2.39
CA TRP A 87 38.17 36.42 -3.11
C TRP A 87 39.06 35.56 -2.21
N THR A 88 38.55 35.27 -1.01
CA THR A 88 39.22 34.35 -0.08
C THR A 88 39.13 32.91 -0.60
N PRO A 89 40.25 32.18 -0.77
CA PRO A 89 40.23 30.79 -1.20
C PRO A 89 39.33 29.92 -0.34
N ASN A 90 38.42 29.20 -1.00
CA ASN A 90 37.46 28.31 -0.33
C ASN A 90 37.55 26.87 -0.87
N ARG A 91 38.55 26.59 -1.73
CA ARG A 91 38.78 25.30 -2.38
C ARG A 91 37.59 24.81 -3.24
N ALA A 92 36.66 25.70 -3.55
CA ALA A 92 35.48 25.48 -4.39
C ALA A 92 35.53 26.39 -5.62
N ASP A 93 34.78 27.49 -5.59
CA ASP A 93 34.71 28.51 -6.63
C ASP A 93 35.82 29.55 -6.57
N VAL A 94 36.59 29.58 -5.48
CA VAL A 94 37.82 30.39 -5.38
C VAL A 94 38.98 29.47 -5.03
N ILE A 95 39.85 29.26 -6.00
CA ILE A 95 40.93 28.28 -5.96
C ILE A 95 42.26 29.01 -5.78
N ASP A 96 43.00 28.65 -4.73
CA ASP A 96 44.34 29.16 -4.46
C ASP A 96 45.38 28.66 -5.47
N LEU A 97 46.27 29.57 -5.91
CA LEU A 97 47.40 29.29 -6.79
C LEU A 97 48.74 29.54 -6.08
N GLU A 98 49.79 28.83 -6.49
CA GLU A 98 51.12 28.91 -5.86
C GLU A 98 51.78 30.29 -5.95
N ASN A 99 51.38 31.11 -6.93
CA ASN A 99 51.90 32.46 -7.16
C ASN A 99 51.18 33.56 -6.35
N GLY A 100 50.25 33.20 -5.45
CA GLY A 100 49.49 34.15 -4.62
C GLY A 100 48.25 34.76 -5.27
N LEU A 101 47.92 34.35 -6.51
CA LEU A 101 46.64 34.66 -7.15
C LEU A 101 45.57 33.64 -6.75
N VAL A 102 44.32 33.96 -7.10
CA VAL A 102 43.20 33.02 -6.99
C VAL A 102 42.48 32.89 -8.33
N ALA A 103 42.07 31.66 -8.67
CA ALA A 103 41.22 31.37 -9.81
C ALA A 103 39.75 31.35 -9.36
N VAL A 104 38.96 32.31 -9.84
CA VAL A 104 37.54 32.47 -9.48
C VAL A 104 36.65 31.91 -10.58
N LEU A 105 35.84 30.90 -10.26
CA LEU A 105 34.89 30.26 -11.15
C LEU A 105 33.79 31.25 -11.61
N GLN A 106 33.51 31.29 -12.92
CA GLN A 106 32.56 32.21 -13.54
C GLN A 106 31.32 31.53 -14.13
N GLU A 107 31.07 30.25 -13.83
CA GLU A 107 29.95 29.50 -14.41
C GLU A 107 28.59 29.94 -13.86
N ARG A 108 27.64 30.23 -14.78
CA ARG A 108 26.29 30.75 -14.47
C ARG A 108 25.15 29.97 -15.12
N GLN A 109 25.43 28.93 -15.90
CA GLN A 109 24.39 28.15 -16.59
C GLN A 109 24.19 26.77 -15.97
N ALA A 110 25.28 26.05 -15.71
CA ALA A 110 25.28 24.74 -15.07
C ALA A 110 26.68 24.46 -14.51
N VAL A 111 26.77 23.55 -13.55
CA VAL A 111 28.06 23.10 -13.03
C VAL A 111 28.18 21.58 -12.99
N ASN A 112 29.40 21.06 -13.04
CA ASN A 112 29.71 19.64 -12.87
C ASN A 112 30.77 19.45 -11.78
N TYR A 113 31.01 18.21 -11.35
CA TYR A 113 31.86 17.94 -10.20
C TYR A 113 33.34 18.23 -10.46
N ARG A 114 33.80 18.12 -11.71
CA ARG A 114 35.21 18.30 -12.08
C ARG A 114 35.63 19.77 -12.10
N MET A 115 34.69 20.70 -12.25
CA MET A 115 34.90 22.13 -12.01
C MET A 115 35.35 22.44 -10.57
N PHE A 116 35.05 21.54 -9.63
CA PHE A 116 35.46 21.65 -8.22
C PHE A 116 36.61 20.70 -7.88
N GLY A 117 37.25 20.11 -8.90
CA GLY A 117 38.41 19.25 -8.76
C GLY A 117 38.09 17.78 -8.44
N ALA A 118 36.87 17.31 -8.62
CA ALA A 118 36.57 15.88 -8.52
C ALA A 118 37.36 15.10 -9.59
N VAL A 119 37.84 13.90 -9.24
CA VAL A 119 38.65 13.05 -10.11
C VAL A 119 37.75 12.12 -10.92
N GLY A 120 36.78 11.45 -10.27
CA GLY A 120 35.81 10.59 -10.94
C GLY A 120 36.38 9.30 -11.53
N ASP A 121 37.48 8.80 -10.96
CA ASP A 121 38.23 7.60 -11.40
C ASP A 121 37.75 6.29 -10.77
N GLY A 122 36.75 6.33 -9.89
CA GLY A 122 36.27 5.18 -9.13
C GLY A 122 37.21 4.72 -8.03
N GLN A 123 38.15 5.57 -7.58
CA GLN A 123 39.08 5.30 -6.48
C GLN A 123 39.20 6.48 -5.50
N ASN A 124 39.24 7.71 -5.98
CA ASN A 124 39.40 8.91 -5.17
C ASN A 124 38.13 9.24 -4.36
N ASP A 125 38.29 9.71 -3.11
CA ASP A 125 37.17 10.30 -2.37
C ASP A 125 36.83 11.68 -2.94
N ASP A 126 35.80 11.71 -3.77
CA ASP A 126 35.31 12.92 -4.46
C ASP A 126 34.20 13.62 -3.68
N GLY A 127 33.81 13.09 -2.52
CA GLY A 127 32.65 13.57 -1.77
C GLY A 127 32.71 15.05 -1.40
N VAL A 128 33.91 15.56 -1.08
CA VAL A 128 34.12 16.98 -0.74
C VAL A 128 33.83 17.85 -1.96
N GLN A 129 34.36 17.50 -3.12
CA GLN A 129 34.21 18.26 -4.37
C GLN A 129 32.77 18.23 -4.85
N ILE A 130 32.09 17.09 -4.74
CA ILE A 130 30.64 16.98 -5.00
C ILE A 130 29.87 17.94 -4.10
N LYS A 131 30.19 17.98 -2.79
CA LYS A 131 29.51 18.88 -1.85
C LYS A 131 29.70 20.35 -2.20
N LEU A 132 30.90 20.74 -2.63
CA LEU A 132 31.21 22.11 -3.03
C LEU A 132 30.49 22.48 -4.33
N ALA A 133 30.40 21.56 -5.30
CA ALA A 133 29.65 21.78 -6.53
C ALA A 133 28.17 22.07 -6.26
N HIS A 134 27.55 21.25 -5.42
CA HIS A 134 26.16 21.46 -4.99
C HIS A 134 25.98 22.76 -4.19
N ALA A 135 26.93 23.12 -3.31
CA ALA A 135 26.88 24.38 -2.58
C ALA A 135 26.92 25.60 -3.52
N TYR A 136 27.77 25.56 -4.54
CA TYR A 136 27.83 26.60 -5.57
C TYR A 136 26.55 26.65 -6.40
N ALA A 137 26.06 25.49 -6.85
CA ALA A 137 24.83 25.35 -7.62
C ALA A 137 23.62 25.96 -6.89
N ASN A 138 23.47 25.64 -5.61
CA ASN A 138 22.43 26.17 -4.75
C ASN A 138 22.55 27.69 -4.56
N ARG A 139 23.76 28.21 -4.31
CA ARG A 139 23.99 29.66 -4.13
C ARG A 139 23.65 30.46 -5.39
N HIS A 140 23.96 29.90 -6.55
CA HIS A 140 23.83 30.58 -7.84
C HIS A 140 22.56 30.21 -8.61
N GLN A 141 21.73 29.32 -8.06
CA GLN A 141 20.48 28.85 -8.67
C GLN A 141 20.70 28.23 -10.06
N VAL A 142 21.76 27.45 -10.21
CA VAL A 142 22.09 26.72 -11.44
C VAL A 142 22.01 25.20 -11.22
N PRO A 143 21.65 24.41 -12.23
CA PRO A 143 21.61 22.96 -12.12
C PRO A 143 23.00 22.32 -12.02
N VAL A 144 23.05 21.12 -11.46
CA VAL A 144 24.22 20.23 -11.52
C VAL A 144 24.03 19.24 -12.66
N ILE A 145 24.96 19.25 -13.63
CA ILE A 145 24.94 18.35 -14.79
C ILE A 145 26.22 17.51 -14.79
N GLN A 146 26.08 16.22 -14.53
CA GLN A 146 27.18 15.25 -14.52
C GLN A 146 26.69 13.96 -15.17
N HIS A 147 26.97 13.72 -16.45
CA HIS A 147 26.39 12.56 -17.17
C HIS A 147 27.25 11.28 -17.13
N SER A 148 28.48 11.35 -16.65
CA SER A 148 29.42 10.23 -16.59
C SER A 148 30.41 10.36 -15.43
N GLY A 149 31.28 9.37 -15.25
CA GLY A 149 32.28 9.31 -14.17
C GLY A 149 31.89 8.38 -13.02
N GLN A 150 32.89 7.98 -12.24
CA GLN A 150 32.74 7.09 -11.08
C GLN A 150 33.28 7.78 -9.83
N PHE A 151 32.43 8.15 -8.89
CA PHE A 151 32.79 8.98 -7.75
C PHE A 151 32.60 8.23 -6.44
N TRP A 152 33.65 8.10 -5.63
CA TRP A 152 33.47 7.66 -4.25
C TRP A 152 33.01 8.82 -3.38
N ILE A 153 32.03 8.53 -2.53
CA ILE A 153 31.66 9.37 -1.40
C ILE A 153 32.00 8.57 -0.15
N VAL A 154 33.21 8.79 0.38
CA VAL A 154 33.69 8.01 1.53
C VAL A 154 33.12 8.62 2.81
N ARG A 155 33.63 9.77 3.24
CA ARG A 155 33.26 10.39 4.54
C ARG A 155 32.19 11.47 4.44
N THR A 156 31.99 12.03 3.26
CA THR A 156 31.14 13.21 3.11
C THR A 156 29.65 12.88 3.28
N ASN A 157 28.97 13.69 4.09
CA ASN A 157 27.53 13.62 4.33
C ASN A 157 26.92 15.04 4.23
N GLY A 158 25.60 15.11 4.07
CA GLY A 158 24.82 16.35 4.07
C GLY A 158 25.09 17.21 2.83
N ILE A 159 25.17 16.59 1.65
CA ILE A 159 25.25 17.28 0.36
C ILE A 159 23.86 17.83 0.07
N ALA A 160 23.68 19.15 0.17
CA ALA A 160 22.38 19.78 0.00
C ALA A 160 22.05 19.95 -1.50
N ILE A 161 20.83 19.61 -1.89
CA ILE A 161 20.32 19.80 -3.25
C ILE A 161 19.12 20.75 -3.17
N THR A 162 19.19 21.90 -3.84
CA THR A 162 18.06 22.84 -3.98
C THR A 162 17.78 23.25 -5.42
N THR A 163 18.58 22.77 -6.38
CA THR A 163 18.40 22.98 -7.82
C THR A 163 18.30 21.63 -8.54
N ASP A 164 17.95 21.66 -9.83
CA ASP A 164 17.83 20.46 -10.65
C ASP A 164 19.17 19.75 -10.83
N VAL A 165 19.09 18.42 -10.96
CA VAL A 165 20.26 17.55 -11.06
C VAL A 165 20.08 16.54 -12.18
N SER A 166 21.05 16.49 -13.09
CA SER A 166 21.12 15.51 -14.17
C SER A 166 22.39 14.69 -14.03
N TRP A 167 22.25 13.47 -13.51
CA TRP A 167 23.34 12.51 -13.27
C TRP A 167 23.59 11.53 -14.42
N GLY A 168 22.72 11.45 -15.41
CA GLY A 168 22.88 10.55 -16.56
C GLY A 168 23.35 9.14 -16.15
N GLN A 169 24.51 8.72 -16.64
CA GLN A 169 25.14 7.41 -16.39
C GLN A 169 26.22 7.44 -15.28
N THR A 170 26.32 8.52 -14.51
CA THR A 170 27.27 8.63 -13.39
C THR A 170 27.05 7.54 -12.35
N ARG A 171 28.15 7.04 -11.78
CA ARG A 171 28.12 6.08 -10.68
C ARG A 171 28.65 6.71 -9.39
N PHE A 172 27.89 6.56 -8.32
CA PHE A 172 28.27 6.92 -6.97
C PHE A 172 28.57 5.65 -6.18
N HIS A 173 29.75 5.58 -5.60
CA HIS A 173 30.19 4.52 -4.71
C HIS A 173 30.09 5.03 -3.27
N ILE A 174 29.22 4.44 -2.47
CA ILE A 174 28.92 4.86 -1.10
C ILE A 174 29.62 3.92 -0.12
N ASP A 175 30.61 4.44 0.60
CA ASP A 175 31.26 3.69 1.68
C ASP A 175 30.40 3.72 2.94
N GLU A 176 29.71 2.62 3.21
CA GLU A 176 28.70 2.57 4.26
C GLU A 176 29.25 2.65 5.68
N ARG A 177 30.57 2.45 5.84
CA ARG A 177 31.28 2.58 7.13
C ARG A 177 31.14 3.97 7.74
N TYR A 178 30.96 4.99 6.89
CA TYR A 178 30.82 6.39 7.30
C TYR A 178 29.40 6.95 7.15
N ASN A 179 28.41 6.08 6.99
CA ASN A 179 27.02 6.52 7.03
C ASN A 179 26.69 7.09 8.42
N SER A 180 25.80 8.07 8.44
CA SER A 180 25.35 8.70 9.69
C SER A 180 23.93 8.29 10.06
N ARG A 181 23.65 8.28 11.36
CA ARG A 181 22.30 8.16 11.94
C ARG A 181 21.51 9.47 11.94
N ARG A 182 22.15 10.58 11.56
CA ARG A 182 21.54 11.92 11.62
C ARG A 182 21.60 12.64 10.29
N THR A 183 22.70 12.48 9.57
CA THR A 183 22.99 13.26 8.36
C THR A 183 23.09 12.34 7.14
N PRO A 184 22.05 12.27 6.29
CA PRO A 184 22.07 11.50 5.04
C PRO A 184 23.19 11.94 4.09
N ARG A 185 23.50 11.13 3.06
CA ARG A 185 24.50 11.49 2.03
C ARG A 185 24.06 12.74 1.27
N PHE A 186 22.84 12.71 0.75
CA PHE A 186 22.21 13.84 0.05
C PHE A 186 20.95 14.28 0.79
N VAL A 187 20.68 15.58 0.80
CA VAL A 187 19.48 16.16 1.40
C VAL A 187 18.86 17.15 0.41
N VAL A 188 17.71 16.81 -0.14
CA VAL A 188 16.91 17.70 -0.99
C VAL A 188 16.13 18.63 -0.08
N ARG A 189 16.49 19.92 -0.10
CA ARG A 189 16.00 20.91 0.86
C ARG A 189 15.06 21.90 0.21
N ASN A 190 14.18 22.41 1.04
CA ASN A 190 13.39 23.58 0.72
C ASN A 190 14.28 24.83 0.63
N ASP A 191 13.87 25.80 -0.18
CA ASP A 191 14.50 27.11 -0.31
C ASP A 191 14.06 28.08 0.80
N ARG A 192 12.95 27.77 1.49
CA ARG A 192 12.37 28.57 2.56
C ARG A 192 12.20 27.76 3.86
N PRO A 193 12.39 28.38 5.04
CA PRO A 193 12.21 27.71 6.32
C PRO A 193 10.72 27.41 6.60
N SER A 194 10.46 26.40 7.43
CA SER A 194 9.10 26.16 7.97
C SER A 194 8.72 27.25 8.97
N LEU A 195 7.43 27.55 9.04
CA LEU A 195 6.84 28.42 10.05
C LEU A 195 6.33 27.60 11.23
N THR A 196 6.57 28.08 12.45
CA THR A 196 5.97 27.54 13.68
C THR A 196 4.84 28.45 14.09
N LEU A 197 3.62 27.93 14.07
CA LEU A 197 2.37 28.67 14.33
C LEU A 197 1.75 28.29 15.67
N THR A 198 2.45 27.51 16.50
CA THR A 198 1.94 26.96 17.77
C THR A 198 1.51 28.04 18.76
N ASP A 199 2.17 29.20 18.76
CA ASP A 199 1.90 30.30 19.69
C ASP A 199 0.76 31.23 19.22
N ASP A 200 0.27 31.05 17.99
CA ASP A 200 -0.91 31.75 17.47
C ASP A 200 -2.18 31.14 18.10
N ARG A 201 -2.65 31.77 19.17
CA ARG A 201 -3.78 31.28 19.96
C ARG A 201 -5.10 31.33 19.17
N ASP A 202 -5.28 32.34 18.33
CA ASP A 202 -6.52 32.54 17.58
C ASP A 202 -6.62 31.51 16.46
N LEU A 203 -5.54 31.32 15.68
CA LEU A 203 -5.46 30.27 14.68
C LEU A 203 -5.66 28.89 15.31
N LYS A 204 -4.96 28.60 16.41
CA LYS A 204 -5.09 27.33 17.11
C LYS A 204 -6.54 27.07 17.56
N ALA A 205 -7.21 28.07 18.15
CA ALA A 205 -8.60 27.94 18.57
C ALA A 205 -9.54 27.71 17.37
N ALA A 206 -9.30 28.40 16.25
CA ALA A 206 -10.05 28.20 15.01
C ALA A 206 -9.85 26.77 14.46
N LEU A 207 -8.61 26.27 14.44
CA LEU A 207 -8.29 24.92 13.97
C LEU A 207 -8.94 23.85 14.84
N ILE A 208 -8.89 23.95 16.17
CA ILE A 208 -9.55 23.00 17.08
C ILE A 208 -11.07 22.92 16.82
N LYS A 209 -11.70 24.07 16.53
CA LYS A 209 -13.15 24.12 16.25
C LYS A 209 -13.53 23.53 14.89
N GLN A 210 -12.63 23.62 13.90
CA GLN A 210 -12.93 23.32 12.50
C GLN A 210 -12.37 21.98 11.99
N LEU A 211 -11.24 21.51 12.53
CA LEU A 211 -10.60 20.25 12.13
C LEU A 211 -11.44 19.06 12.57
N LYS A 212 -12.13 18.46 11.59
CA LYS A 212 -12.92 17.25 11.75
C LYS A 212 -13.11 16.54 10.40
N PRO A 213 -13.47 15.25 10.39
CA PRO A 213 -13.77 14.54 9.15
C PRO A 213 -14.75 15.28 8.24
N GLY A 214 -14.41 15.36 6.95
CA GLY A 214 -15.23 16.00 5.91
C GLY A 214 -15.05 17.51 5.75
N VAL A 215 -14.28 18.19 6.61
CA VAL A 215 -13.94 19.61 6.39
C VAL A 215 -13.11 19.78 5.11
N GLN A 216 -13.33 20.87 4.38
CA GLN A 216 -12.65 21.16 3.10
C GLN A 216 -12.08 22.57 3.00
N ILE A 217 -12.51 23.49 3.87
CA ILE A 217 -12.10 24.90 3.87
C ILE A 217 -11.96 25.34 5.33
N ILE A 218 -10.86 26.02 5.63
CA ILE A 218 -10.60 26.70 6.91
C ILE A 218 -10.07 28.10 6.55
N PRO A 219 -10.91 29.15 6.52
CA PRO A 219 -10.53 30.47 6.00
C PRO A 219 -9.32 31.11 6.69
N GLU A 220 -9.13 30.83 7.98
CA GLU A 220 -7.99 31.32 8.77
C GLU A 220 -6.64 30.80 8.24
N LEU A 221 -6.66 29.73 7.44
CA LEU A 221 -5.47 29.21 6.78
C LEU A 221 -5.15 29.87 5.44
N ALA A 222 -5.99 30.78 4.91
CA ALA A 222 -5.77 31.40 3.61
C ALA A 222 -4.39 32.10 3.49
N ALA A 223 -3.87 32.67 4.58
CA ALA A 223 -2.54 33.27 4.62
C ALA A 223 -1.38 32.27 4.45
N TYR A 224 -1.68 30.97 4.54
CA TYR A 224 -0.73 29.86 4.38
C TYR A 224 -1.00 29.05 3.11
N ALA A 225 -1.65 29.66 2.10
CA ALA A 225 -1.71 29.08 0.76
C ALA A 225 -0.30 28.62 0.31
N ASN A 226 -0.26 27.49 -0.39
CA ASN A 226 0.97 26.83 -0.82
C ASN A 226 1.87 26.34 0.33
N HIS A 227 1.28 25.90 1.44
CA HIS A 227 1.99 25.22 2.53
C HIS A 227 1.40 23.83 2.82
N LEU A 228 2.28 22.92 3.20
CA LEU A 228 1.93 21.68 3.88
C LEU A 228 1.83 21.95 5.38
N LEU A 229 0.63 21.78 5.93
CA LEU A 229 0.35 21.95 7.35
C LEU A 229 0.47 20.62 8.07
N ILE A 230 1.15 20.65 9.22
CA ILE A 230 1.23 19.54 10.19
C ILE A 230 0.73 20.06 11.52
N VAL A 231 -0.29 19.39 12.06
CA VAL A 231 -0.86 19.72 13.37
C VAL A 231 -0.79 18.49 14.28
N GLN A 232 -0.44 18.69 15.55
CA GLN A 232 -0.24 17.59 16.50
C GLN A 232 -0.74 17.94 17.89
N ASP A 233 -1.39 16.98 18.54
CA ASP A 233 -1.56 16.92 19.98
C ASP A 233 -0.67 15.81 20.56
N ALA A 234 0.44 16.21 21.18
CA ALA A 234 1.37 15.29 21.82
C ALA A 234 0.85 14.74 23.15
N LYS A 235 -0.19 15.34 23.75
CA LYS A 235 -0.81 14.87 24.99
C LYS A 235 -1.82 13.75 24.72
N ASP A 236 -2.43 13.74 23.54
CA ASP A 236 -3.26 12.62 23.09
C ASP A 236 -2.42 11.58 22.35
N ARG A 237 -2.33 10.37 22.94
CA ARG A 237 -1.51 9.27 22.43
C ARG A 237 -2.37 8.15 21.89
N ILE A 238 -2.35 7.98 20.58
CA ILE A 238 -3.06 6.92 19.85
C ILE A 238 -2.04 5.94 19.27
N GLY A 239 -2.45 4.84 18.64
CA GLY A 239 -1.48 4.01 17.92
C GLY A 239 -0.60 3.14 18.82
N ILE A 240 -1.00 2.82 20.06
CA ILE A 240 -0.13 2.05 20.95
C ILE A 240 0.11 0.65 20.37
N ARG A 241 1.38 0.26 20.27
CA ARG A 241 1.78 -0.98 19.59
C ARG A 241 1.67 -2.18 20.52
N ALA A 242 0.77 -3.12 20.21
CA ALA A 242 0.56 -4.30 21.03
C ALA A 242 1.77 -5.25 21.01
N GLY A 243 2.21 -5.68 22.20
CA GLY A 243 3.36 -6.57 22.40
C GLY A 243 4.73 -5.92 22.22
N TYR A 244 4.82 -4.60 22.35
CA TYR A 244 6.07 -3.85 22.37
C TYR A 244 6.12 -3.00 23.63
N GLU A 245 6.72 -3.53 24.70
CA GLU A 245 6.82 -2.85 26.00
C GLU A 245 7.48 -1.48 25.86
N GLY A 246 6.96 -0.48 26.58
CA GLY A 246 7.46 0.89 26.55
C GLY A 246 7.08 1.71 25.30
N ASN A 247 6.38 1.13 24.31
CA ASN A 247 5.81 1.93 23.22
C ASN A 247 4.74 2.89 23.76
N ARG A 248 4.89 4.19 23.48
CA ARG A 248 3.99 5.25 23.95
C ARG A 248 2.95 5.68 22.90
N GLY A 249 2.70 4.85 21.89
CA GLY A 249 1.90 5.23 20.72
C GLY A 249 2.52 6.37 19.90
N TRP A 250 1.67 7.11 19.22
CA TRP A 250 1.91 8.29 18.37
C TRP A 250 1.09 9.46 18.91
N ALA A 251 1.58 10.68 18.73
CA ALA A 251 0.75 11.86 18.94
C ALA A 251 -0.44 11.79 17.98
N ARG A 252 -1.63 12.22 18.40
CA ARG A 252 -2.70 12.48 17.43
C ARG A 252 -2.20 13.58 16.50
N GLU A 253 -2.24 13.31 15.21
CA GLU A 253 -1.56 14.14 14.22
C GLU A 253 -2.35 14.15 12.92
N GLU A 254 -2.37 15.31 12.26
CA GLU A 254 -2.89 15.49 10.92
C GLU A 254 -1.91 16.21 9.99
N LEU A 255 -2.07 15.91 8.70
CA LEU A 255 -1.27 16.43 7.59
C LEU A 255 -2.20 16.78 6.42
N PHE A 256 -2.14 18.02 5.95
CA PHE A 256 -2.91 18.48 4.80
C PHE A 256 -2.22 19.67 4.11
N TYR A 257 -2.47 19.86 2.82
CA TYR A 257 -1.96 21.00 2.07
C TYR A 257 -3.01 22.11 2.00
N VAL A 258 -2.59 23.37 1.99
CA VAL A 258 -3.47 24.52 1.94
C VAL A 258 -3.38 25.21 0.57
N GLU A 259 -4.53 25.31 -0.07
CA GLU A 259 -4.80 26.05 -1.29
C GLU A 259 -5.34 27.45 -0.96
N GLU A 260 -5.58 28.23 -2.02
CA GLU A 260 -6.23 29.54 -1.93
C GLU A 260 -7.52 29.51 -1.08
N GLU A 261 -7.81 30.66 -0.45
CA GLU A 261 -8.98 30.85 0.42
C GLU A 261 -9.06 29.88 1.63
N GLY A 262 -7.95 29.18 1.94
CA GLY A 262 -7.89 28.23 3.05
C GLY A 262 -8.49 26.87 2.72
N ARG A 263 -8.70 26.55 1.43
CA ARG A 263 -9.10 25.21 0.99
C ARG A 263 -8.03 24.19 1.37
N ILE A 264 -8.41 23.04 1.90
CA ILE A 264 -7.47 22.00 2.30
C ILE A 264 -7.51 20.81 1.34
N LEU A 265 -6.33 20.25 1.04
CA LEU A 265 -6.17 18.99 0.32
C LEU A 265 -5.64 17.93 1.28
N GLY A 266 -6.37 16.81 1.33
CA GLY A 266 -6.11 15.68 2.22
C GLY A 266 -7.13 15.58 3.36
N ASP A 267 -7.91 14.50 3.36
CA ASP A 267 -8.99 14.21 4.31
C ASP A 267 -8.59 14.24 5.79
N ILE A 268 -9.28 15.00 6.61
CA ILE A 268 -9.06 14.96 8.06
C ILE A 268 -9.62 13.64 8.63
N ALA A 269 -8.79 12.84 9.30
CA ALA A 269 -9.16 11.60 9.96
C ALA A 269 -9.56 11.81 11.44
N TRP A 270 -9.14 12.92 12.05
CA TRP A 270 -9.23 13.13 13.48
C TRP A 270 -9.83 14.49 13.87
N GLU A 271 -10.55 14.49 15.00
CA GLU A 271 -10.86 15.69 15.75
C GLU A 271 -9.79 15.92 16.84
N PHE A 272 -9.64 17.16 17.27
CA PHE A 272 -8.62 17.56 18.25
C PHE A 272 -9.27 18.32 19.40
N THR A 273 -8.77 18.11 20.62
CA THR A 273 -9.16 18.88 21.82
C THR A 273 -8.11 19.91 22.20
N ASP A 274 -6.85 19.67 21.86
CA ASP A 274 -5.72 20.60 21.97
C ASP A 274 -4.83 20.46 20.72
N LEU A 275 -3.93 21.43 20.52
CA LEU A 275 -2.85 21.37 19.51
C LEU A 275 -1.55 21.83 20.15
N THR A 276 -0.66 20.89 20.43
CA THR A 276 0.67 21.17 20.99
C THR A 276 1.69 21.66 19.96
N SER A 277 1.40 21.47 18.66
CA SER A 277 2.25 21.90 17.56
C SER A 277 1.40 22.22 16.34
N VAL A 278 1.67 23.36 15.71
CA VAL A 278 1.14 23.74 14.39
C VAL A 278 2.32 24.22 13.56
N ARG A 279 2.58 23.57 12.42
CA ARG A 279 3.69 23.90 11.53
C ARG A 279 3.20 24.05 10.10
N ALA A 280 3.62 25.11 9.43
CA ALA A 280 3.43 25.30 8.00
C ALA A 280 4.77 25.15 7.29
N ILE A 281 4.86 24.18 6.37
CA ILE A 281 6.06 23.91 5.57
C ILE A 281 5.80 24.45 4.17
N PRO A 282 6.59 25.41 3.68
CA PRO A 282 6.34 25.97 2.35
C PRO A 282 6.46 24.89 1.28
N CYS A 283 5.62 24.94 0.25
CA CYS A 283 5.80 24.14 -0.95
C CYS A 283 6.34 25.05 -2.05
N ASN A 284 7.30 24.54 -2.82
CA ASN A 284 7.88 25.32 -3.92
C ASN A 284 6.88 25.43 -5.06
N GLU A 285 6.97 26.50 -5.85
CA GLU A 285 6.07 26.73 -6.98
C GLU A 285 6.40 25.80 -8.16
N THR A 286 7.66 25.37 -8.26
CA THR A 286 8.18 24.50 -9.32
C THR A 286 8.63 23.14 -8.78
N TYR A 287 8.63 22.15 -9.66
CA TYR A 287 9.25 20.86 -9.36
C TYR A 287 10.78 20.97 -9.40
N LEU A 288 11.44 20.30 -8.45
CA LEU A 288 12.86 19.99 -8.53
C LEU A 288 13.01 18.57 -9.08
N ILE A 289 13.84 18.39 -10.11
CA ILE A 289 14.07 17.12 -10.78
C ILE A 289 15.49 16.61 -10.48
N ILE A 290 15.57 15.38 -9.97
CA ILE A 290 16.82 14.61 -9.85
C ILE A 290 16.71 13.41 -10.77
N GLU A 291 17.51 13.39 -11.83
CA GLU A 291 17.41 12.39 -12.89
C GLU A 291 18.75 11.67 -13.13
N GLY A 292 18.70 10.36 -13.27
CA GLY A 292 19.88 9.55 -13.57
C GLY A 292 20.66 9.14 -12.33
N GLY A 293 21.76 8.41 -12.56
CA GLY A 293 22.69 8.00 -11.51
C GLY A 293 22.52 6.56 -11.03
N GLY A 294 23.65 5.85 -10.95
CA GLY A 294 23.78 4.53 -10.33
C GLY A 294 24.43 4.63 -8.95
N PHE A 295 23.85 3.99 -7.94
CA PHE A 295 24.38 3.95 -6.57
C PHE A 295 24.86 2.53 -6.25
N LEU A 296 26.14 2.41 -5.95
CA LEU A 296 26.78 1.19 -5.48
C LEU A 296 27.13 1.37 -4.00
N PHE A 297 26.77 0.38 -3.19
CA PHE A 297 26.96 0.40 -1.74
C PHE A 297 27.97 -0.65 -1.32
N SER A 298 28.85 -0.31 -0.38
CA SER A 298 29.91 -1.23 0.07
C SER A 298 29.38 -2.49 0.77
N GLY A 299 28.19 -2.42 1.38
CA GLY A 299 27.56 -3.52 2.13
C GLY A 299 28.04 -3.64 3.58
N ASP A 300 28.93 -2.74 4.03
CA ASP A 300 29.58 -2.82 5.33
C ASP A 300 28.72 -2.31 6.49
N THR A 301 29.15 -2.63 7.72
CA THR A 301 28.56 -2.06 8.94
C THR A 301 29.17 -0.67 9.19
N PRO A 302 28.36 0.36 9.55
CA PRO A 302 28.87 1.65 10.00
C PRO A 302 29.86 1.51 11.17
N GLU A 303 30.99 2.22 11.11
CA GLU A 303 32.07 2.12 12.11
C GLU A 303 31.81 2.94 13.38
N SER A 304 30.71 3.70 13.45
CA SER A 304 30.44 4.57 14.61
C SER A 304 30.17 3.82 15.91
N GLY A 305 29.86 2.52 15.83
CA GLY A 305 29.55 1.65 16.97
C GLY A 305 28.18 1.90 17.61
N GLU A 306 27.44 2.92 17.17
CA GLU A 306 26.10 3.19 17.69
C GLU A 306 25.02 2.33 17.01
N SER A 307 24.16 1.70 17.80
CA SER A 307 23.06 0.88 17.27
C SER A 307 21.86 1.72 16.81
N GLY A 308 21.31 1.40 15.64
CA GLY A 308 20.07 2.00 15.13
C GLY A 308 20.11 2.31 13.63
N TYR A 309 19.15 3.12 13.17
CA TYR A 309 18.98 3.39 11.74
C TYR A 309 20.02 4.36 11.17
N TYR A 310 20.67 3.95 10.08
CA TYR A 310 21.59 4.77 9.29
C TYR A 310 21.01 5.18 7.93
N TYR A 311 21.48 6.30 7.39
CA TYR A 311 20.93 6.91 6.18
C TYR A 311 21.97 6.96 5.05
N PRO A 312 21.99 5.95 4.17
CA PRO A 312 23.02 5.80 3.13
C PRO A 312 22.77 6.65 1.87
N GLY A 313 21.61 7.31 1.74
CA GLY A 313 21.18 7.87 0.46
C GLY A 313 20.64 9.29 0.52
N ILE A 314 19.51 9.49 -0.15
CA ILE A 314 18.86 10.77 -0.45
C ILE A 314 17.66 10.96 0.49
N SER A 315 17.73 11.97 1.35
CA SER A 315 16.57 12.46 2.10
C SER A 315 15.87 13.55 1.32
N VAL A 316 14.58 13.37 1.02
CA VAL A 316 13.73 14.35 0.36
C VAL A 316 12.89 15.06 1.42
N GLU A 317 13.20 16.33 1.62
CA GLU A 317 12.56 17.23 2.60
C GLU A 317 11.97 18.46 1.91
N ARG A 318 11.86 18.40 0.56
CA ARG A 318 11.30 19.41 -0.32
C ARG A 318 10.06 18.84 -1.01
N SER A 319 8.93 19.53 -0.90
CA SER A 319 7.71 19.24 -1.65
C SER A 319 7.91 19.50 -3.14
N ARG A 320 7.05 18.95 -4.01
CA ARG A 320 7.17 19.06 -5.47
C ARG A 320 8.56 18.61 -5.96
N THR A 321 8.91 17.36 -5.66
CA THR A 321 10.20 16.77 -6.06
C THR A 321 9.96 15.53 -6.89
N ILE A 322 10.71 15.37 -7.98
CA ILE A 322 10.71 14.17 -8.81
C ILE A 322 12.12 13.58 -8.76
N VAL A 323 12.23 12.32 -8.34
CA VAL A 323 13.47 11.55 -8.44
C VAL A 323 13.23 10.41 -9.42
N ARG A 324 14.05 10.32 -10.47
CA ARG A 324 13.83 9.33 -11.53
C ARG A 324 15.09 8.77 -12.18
N GLU A 325 14.91 7.67 -12.89
CA GLU A 325 15.95 7.02 -13.72
C GLU A 325 17.18 6.58 -12.92
N GLN A 326 16.98 5.92 -11.78
CA GLN A 326 18.09 5.52 -10.91
C GLN A 326 18.18 4.02 -10.69
N TRP A 327 19.41 3.56 -10.49
CA TRP A 327 19.68 2.17 -10.18
C TRP A 327 20.49 2.08 -8.89
N MET A 328 20.16 1.12 -8.04
CA MET A 328 20.89 0.83 -6.81
C MET A 328 21.44 -0.59 -6.80
N GLY A 329 22.56 -0.82 -6.14
CA GLY A 329 23.13 -2.16 -5.98
C GLY A 329 24.28 -2.21 -4.99
N LEU A 330 24.79 -3.40 -4.73
CA LEU A 330 26.05 -3.56 -4.01
C LEU A 330 27.23 -3.37 -4.97
N GLU A 331 28.36 -2.97 -4.42
CA GLU A 331 29.64 -3.00 -5.12
C GLU A 331 29.91 -4.39 -5.74
N PRO A 332 30.57 -4.46 -6.91
CA PRO A 332 30.90 -5.73 -7.55
C PRO A 332 31.62 -6.71 -6.61
N GLY A 333 31.11 -7.93 -6.50
CA GLY A 333 31.67 -8.98 -5.64
C GLY A 333 31.41 -8.81 -4.13
N LYS A 334 30.69 -7.76 -3.70
CA LYS A 334 30.32 -7.55 -2.29
C LYS A 334 28.98 -8.20 -1.94
N ARG A 335 28.78 -8.41 -0.63
CA ARG A 335 27.53 -8.87 -0.01
C ARG A 335 27.12 -7.88 1.07
N ASP A 336 25.82 -7.84 1.40
CA ASP A 336 25.31 -7.03 2.50
C ASP A 336 25.62 -7.72 3.84
N VAL A 337 26.74 -7.32 4.46
CA VAL A 337 27.22 -7.85 5.74
C VAL A 337 26.87 -6.94 6.92
N SER A 338 26.19 -5.82 6.65
CA SER A 338 25.84 -4.83 7.67
C SER A 338 25.04 -5.45 8.82
N LEU A 339 25.40 -5.12 10.06
CA LEU A 339 24.65 -5.53 11.26
C LEU A 339 23.62 -4.47 11.70
N GLU A 340 23.73 -3.26 11.15
CA GLU A 340 22.86 -2.14 11.48
C GLU A 340 21.76 -1.93 10.43
N PRO A 341 20.56 -1.53 10.83
CA PRO A 341 19.45 -1.32 9.91
C PRO A 341 19.62 -0.02 9.11
N ARG A 342 19.14 -0.04 7.86
CA ARG A 342 19.08 1.15 7.00
C ARG A 342 17.67 1.76 7.04
N GLY A 343 17.61 3.08 7.18
CA GLY A 343 16.35 3.84 7.29
C GLY A 343 15.67 4.16 5.96
N GLY A 344 16.18 3.63 4.86
CA GLY A 344 15.83 4.01 3.49
C GLY A 344 17.02 4.65 2.78
N VAL A 345 17.27 4.24 1.53
CA VAL A 345 18.12 4.98 0.60
C VAL A 345 17.38 6.20 0.10
N TYR A 346 16.09 6.04 -0.24
CA TYR A 346 15.18 7.18 -0.39
C TYR A 346 14.43 7.37 0.90
N ARG A 347 14.47 8.59 1.44
CA ARG A 347 13.75 8.92 2.67
C ARG A 347 12.91 10.17 2.47
N LEU A 348 11.59 10.05 2.43
CA LEU A 348 10.68 11.18 2.20
C LEU A 348 10.10 11.64 3.55
N ASN A 349 10.28 12.91 3.93
CA ASN A 349 9.75 13.40 5.21
C ASN A 349 9.14 14.79 5.12
N ASN A 350 7.90 14.91 5.62
CA ASN A 350 7.16 16.17 5.65
C ASN A 350 7.06 16.79 4.25
N VAL A 351 6.61 15.99 3.29
CA VAL A 351 6.56 16.38 1.89
C VAL A 351 5.14 16.29 1.33
N TYR A 352 4.87 17.18 0.40
CA TYR A 352 3.69 17.18 -0.44
C TYR A 352 4.13 16.94 -1.88
N ASP A 353 3.42 16.06 -2.58
CA ASP A 353 3.51 15.89 -4.03
C ASP A 353 4.93 15.54 -4.51
N VAL A 354 5.37 14.33 -4.16
CA VAL A 354 6.69 13.79 -4.52
C VAL A 354 6.54 12.52 -5.32
N THR A 355 7.32 12.42 -6.40
CA THR A 355 7.34 11.25 -7.28
C THR A 355 8.68 10.53 -7.24
N LEU A 356 8.63 9.20 -7.08
CA LEU A 356 9.75 8.30 -7.38
C LEU A 356 9.40 7.48 -8.63
N GLU A 357 10.21 7.57 -9.67
CA GLU A 357 9.85 7.00 -10.98
C GLU A 357 11.02 6.27 -11.66
N ASN A 358 10.77 5.10 -12.25
CA ASN A 358 11.79 4.36 -13.02
C ASN A 358 13.05 4.07 -12.20
N ILE A 359 12.85 3.52 -10.99
CA ILE A 359 13.93 3.27 -10.04
C ILE A 359 14.01 1.78 -9.67
N ARG A 360 15.23 1.24 -9.70
CA ARG A 360 15.56 -0.02 -9.03
C ARG A 360 16.10 0.25 -7.62
N ALA A 361 15.33 -0.09 -6.59
CA ALA A 361 15.69 0.13 -5.19
C ALA A 361 16.18 -1.16 -4.49
N MET A 362 16.89 -1.02 -3.36
CA MET A 362 17.50 -2.13 -2.61
C MET A 362 16.60 -2.69 -1.49
N PRO A 363 16.12 -3.94 -1.55
CA PRO A 363 15.63 -4.67 -0.40
C PRO A 363 16.78 -5.37 0.35
N TRP A 364 17.28 -4.73 1.40
CA TRP A 364 18.44 -5.16 2.19
C TRP A 364 18.25 -6.49 2.91
N GLU A 365 19.36 -7.17 3.21
CA GLU A 365 19.35 -8.41 3.97
C GLU A 365 19.03 -8.15 5.43
N LYS A 366 18.14 -8.96 6.01
CA LYS A 366 17.85 -8.94 7.45
C LYS A 366 18.02 -10.32 8.05
N SER A 367 17.39 -11.31 7.44
CA SER A 367 17.46 -12.69 7.88
C SER A 367 18.75 -13.30 7.36
N ARG A 368 19.51 -13.99 8.21
CA ARG A 368 20.70 -14.75 7.82
C ARG A 368 20.63 -16.16 8.38
N ARG A 369 21.36 -17.10 7.76
CA ARG A 369 21.40 -18.49 8.23
C ARG A 369 22.47 -18.61 9.33
N PRO A 370 22.21 -19.34 10.43
CA PRO A 370 23.24 -19.62 11.42
C PRO A 370 24.52 -20.18 10.76
N PRO A 371 25.73 -19.77 11.21
CA PRO A 371 26.02 -18.98 12.41
C PRO A 371 25.94 -17.45 12.24
N GLU A 372 25.52 -16.95 11.08
CA GLU A 372 25.51 -15.50 10.81
C GLU A 372 24.42 -14.76 11.62
N THR A 373 24.78 -13.60 12.16
CA THR A 373 23.87 -12.75 12.93
C THR A 373 22.93 -11.98 12.02
N ALA A 374 21.63 -12.15 12.24
CA ALA A 374 20.59 -11.39 11.57
C ALA A 374 20.56 -9.92 12.04
N VAL A 375 20.16 -9.00 11.16
CA VAL A 375 19.93 -7.60 11.51
C VAL A 375 18.74 -7.52 12.46
N GLN A 376 18.90 -6.82 13.60
CA GLN A 376 17.92 -6.80 14.67
C GLN A 376 16.57 -6.21 14.21
N HIS A 377 16.62 -5.04 13.58
CA HIS A 377 15.44 -4.29 13.14
C HIS A 377 15.14 -4.46 11.65
N GLY A 378 13.97 -4.01 11.20
CA GLY A 378 13.67 -3.94 9.77
C GLY A 378 14.63 -2.98 9.08
N THR A 379 15.06 -3.29 7.86
CA THR A 379 16.02 -2.49 7.08
C THR A 379 15.43 -2.22 5.69
N TYR A 380 15.54 -0.99 5.22
CA TYR A 380 14.67 -0.46 4.16
C TYR A 380 15.45 0.19 3.01
N GLY A 381 14.95 0.02 1.80
CA GLY A 381 15.39 0.76 0.61
C GLY A 381 14.64 2.08 0.47
N ILE A 382 13.39 2.13 0.90
CA ILE A 382 12.53 3.32 0.90
C ILE A 382 11.91 3.47 2.29
N GLY A 383 12.14 4.63 2.90
CA GLY A 383 11.59 4.98 4.20
C GLY A 383 11.00 6.39 4.20
N GLY A 384 10.41 6.79 5.31
CA GLY A 384 9.84 8.12 5.42
C GLY A 384 8.64 8.22 6.35
N ALA A 385 8.19 9.45 6.56
CA ALA A 385 6.93 9.72 7.24
C ALA A 385 6.33 11.07 6.85
N ARG A 386 5.01 11.24 7.02
CA ARG A 386 4.29 12.50 6.73
C ARG A 386 4.41 12.85 5.25
N MET A 387 3.91 11.94 4.43
CA MET A 387 3.91 12.02 2.98
C MET A 387 2.48 12.28 2.51
N LEU A 388 2.24 13.40 1.84
CA LEU A 388 0.94 13.72 1.25
C LEU A 388 1.05 13.74 -0.27
N ASN A 389 0.14 13.04 -0.96
CA ASN A 389 0.04 13.02 -2.42
C ASN A 389 1.30 12.50 -3.13
N CYS A 390 1.95 11.46 -2.59
CA CYS A 390 3.14 10.88 -3.21
C CYS A 390 2.78 9.77 -4.21
N THR A 391 3.50 9.72 -5.33
CA THR A 391 3.32 8.69 -6.37
C THR A 391 4.62 7.95 -6.65
N PHE A 392 4.60 6.64 -6.49
CA PHE A 392 5.72 5.78 -6.82
C PHE A 392 5.36 4.96 -8.06
N ARG A 393 6.11 5.15 -9.14
CA ARG A 393 5.80 4.60 -10.46
C ARG A 393 6.96 3.78 -11.01
N ASN A 394 6.65 2.63 -11.59
CA ASN A 394 7.64 1.79 -12.27
C ASN A 394 8.87 1.48 -11.40
N LEU A 395 8.62 1.16 -10.12
CA LEU A 395 9.68 0.80 -9.18
C LEU A 395 9.92 -0.70 -9.20
N THR A 396 11.19 -1.10 -9.19
CA THR A 396 11.59 -2.50 -9.01
C THR A 396 12.40 -2.67 -7.72
N ALA A 397 11.94 -3.53 -6.82
CA ALA A 397 12.64 -3.88 -5.60
C ALA A 397 12.28 -5.30 -5.16
N GLU A 398 12.72 -6.28 -5.94
CA GLU A 398 12.59 -7.69 -5.58
C GLU A 398 13.74 -8.14 -4.68
N GLY A 399 13.41 -8.96 -3.69
CA GLY A 399 14.37 -9.53 -2.75
C GLY A 399 14.10 -11.00 -2.52
N GLY A 400 15.14 -11.73 -2.12
CA GLY A 400 15.04 -13.15 -1.79
C GLY A 400 14.51 -13.39 -0.38
N TRP A 401 14.57 -14.65 0.06
CA TRP A 401 14.09 -15.07 1.38
C TRP A 401 14.80 -14.35 2.56
N VAL A 402 16.07 -14.02 2.39
CA VAL A 402 16.93 -13.33 3.37
C VAL A 402 16.66 -11.82 3.44
N SER A 403 16.16 -11.23 2.35
CA SER A 403 15.84 -9.81 2.28
C SER A 403 14.66 -9.47 3.20
N TRP A 404 14.70 -8.27 3.78
CA TRP A 404 13.52 -7.65 4.37
C TRP A 404 12.63 -7.01 3.31
N GLY A 405 11.55 -6.34 3.70
CA GLY A 405 10.74 -5.56 2.77
C GLY A 405 11.37 -4.20 2.47
N VAL A 406 11.26 -3.75 1.21
CA VAL A 406 11.87 -2.49 0.76
C VAL A 406 11.29 -1.25 1.46
N PHE A 407 10.03 -1.28 1.89
CA PHE A 407 9.35 -0.17 2.58
C PHE A 407 9.48 -0.19 4.10
N GLY A 408 9.62 1.00 4.69
CA GLY A 408 9.33 1.28 6.10
C GLY A 408 8.82 2.71 6.29
N THR A 409 7.50 2.92 6.12
CA THR A 409 6.88 4.26 6.14
C THR A 409 5.77 4.41 7.19
N ASN A 410 5.37 5.65 7.50
CA ASN A 410 4.34 6.01 8.49
C ASN A 410 3.62 7.31 8.09
N LEU A 411 2.36 7.49 8.49
CA LEU A 411 1.63 8.76 8.32
C LEU A 411 1.63 9.20 6.84
N ASN A 412 1.18 8.30 5.97
CA ASN A 412 1.09 8.56 4.53
C ASN A 412 -0.36 8.88 4.18
N LYS A 413 -0.57 9.81 3.24
CA LYS A 413 -1.89 10.23 2.82
C LYS A 413 -1.94 10.46 1.33
N ASN A 414 -2.99 9.94 0.67
CA ASN A 414 -3.10 9.93 -0.80
C ASN A 414 -1.86 9.30 -1.45
N PHE A 415 -1.52 8.07 -1.04
CA PHE A 415 -0.31 7.40 -1.49
C PHE A 415 -0.61 6.45 -2.65
N ARG A 416 0.15 6.58 -3.75
CA ARG A 416 -0.09 5.82 -4.99
C ARG A 416 1.13 4.99 -5.38
N LEU A 417 0.88 3.74 -5.77
CA LEU A 417 1.83 2.79 -6.33
C LEU A 417 1.31 2.35 -7.71
N GLU A 418 2.10 2.61 -8.75
CA GLU A 418 1.68 2.42 -10.16
C GLU A 418 2.73 1.61 -10.92
N ASN A 419 2.32 0.52 -11.59
CA ASN A 419 3.20 -0.28 -12.43
C ASN A 419 4.48 -0.79 -11.71
N CYS A 420 4.39 -1.14 -10.43
CA CYS A 420 5.56 -1.49 -9.61
C CYS A 420 5.74 -3.01 -9.43
N ARG A 421 6.99 -3.44 -9.28
CA ARG A 421 7.37 -4.81 -8.90
C ARG A 421 8.17 -4.79 -7.59
N LEU A 422 7.50 -5.01 -6.47
CA LEU A 422 8.04 -4.77 -5.12
C LEU A 422 7.93 -6.01 -4.25
N ASN A 423 8.90 -6.27 -3.39
CA ASN A 423 8.80 -7.41 -2.49
C ASN A 423 7.84 -7.18 -1.30
N ARG A 424 7.56 -5.92 -0.95
CA ARG A 424 6.66 -5.49 0.13
C ARG A 424 6.07 -4.10 -0.14
N VAL A 425 4.84 -3.87 0.33
CA VAL A 425 4.28 -2.55 0.61
C VAL A 425 3.99 -2.48 2.11
N ASP A 426 4.53 -1.50 2.82
CA ASP A 426 4.42 -1.44 4.28
C ASP A 426 4.24 -0.01 4.80
N VAL A 427 3.16 0.18 5.56
CA VAL A 427 2.90 1.39 6.35
C VAL A 427 2.66 0.94 7.78
N HIS A 428 3.58 1.29 8.68
CA HIS A 428 3.57 0.84 10.06
C HIS A 428 2.41 1.45 10.84
N PHE A 429 2.21 2.76 10.70
CA PHE A 429 1.13 3.47 11.35
C PHE A 429 0.49 4.46 10.38
N HIS A 430 -0.84 4.40 10.31
CA HIS A 430 -1.73 5.41 9.74
C HIS A 430 -1.45 5.78 8.26
N CYS A 431 -1.88 4.91 7.34
CA CYS A 431 -2.05 5.26 5.93
C CYS A 431 -3.48 5.74 5.68
N TRP A 432 -3.67 6.89 5.04
CA TRP A 432 -5.00 7.40 4.70
C TRP A 432 -5.14 7.59 3.18
N ASN A 433 -5.99 6.81 2.53
CA ASN A 433 -6.05 6.67 1.06
C ASN A 433 -4.77 6.02 0.47
N LEU A 434 -4.90 4.78 -0.02
CA LEU A 434 -3.81 4.00 -0.62
C LEU A 434 -4.28 3.35 -1.92
N HIS A 435 -3.61 3.66 -3.02
CA HIS A 435 -3.90 3.07 -4.34
C HIS A 435 -2.71 2.21 -4.81
N ILE A 436 -2.98 0.97 -5.21
CA ILE A 436 -1.99 0.03 -5.77
C ILE A 436 -2.53 -0.49 -7.10
N ILE A 437 -1.91 -0.07 -8.21
CA ILE A 437 -2.47 -0.26 -9.55
C ILE A 437 -1.41 -0.89 -10.45
N ASP A 438 -1.78 -1.94 -11.18
CA ASP A 438 -0.92 -2.66 -12.13
C ASP A 438 0.40 -3.15 -11.51
N CYS A 439 0.36 -3.62 -10.26
CA CYS A 439 1.56 -3.99 -9.51
C CYS A 439 1.76 -5.52 -9.39
N THR A 440 2.99 -5.92 -9.12
CA THR A 440 3.34 -7.26 -8.61
C THR A 440 4.02 -7.15 -7.25
N ILE A 441 3.38 -7.71 -6.21
CA ILE A 441 3.87 -7.66 -4.83
C ILE A 441 4.34 -9.04 -4.35
N GLY A 442 5.57 -9.11 -3.87
CA GLY A 442 6.24 -10.34 -3.44
C GLY A 442 5.83 -10.90 -2.08
N PHE A 443 6.60 -11.88 -1.61
CA PHE A 443 6.27 -12.72 -0.44
C PHE A 443 6.18 -11.98 0.90
N LYS A 444 6.81 -10.81 1.05
CA LYS A 444 6.65 -10.01 2.28
C LYS A 444 5.32 -9.25 2.33
N GLY A 445 4.63 -9.13 1.18
CA GLY A 445 3.21 -8.80 1.09
C GLY A 445 2.86 -7.32 1.24
N ILE A 446 1.57 -7.06 1.37
CA ILE A 446 1.01 -5.74 1.67
C ILE A 446 0.65 -5.76 3.16
N THR A 447 1.32 -4.92 3.95
CA THR A 447 1.15 -4.87 5.39
C THR A 447 0.88 -3.43 5.85
N VAL A 448 -0.37 -3.11 6.14
CA VAL A 448 -0.80 -1.70 6.35
C VAL A 448 -1.77 -1.56 7.52
N THR A 449 -1.97 -0.33 7.98
CA THR A 449 -3.01 0.06 8.93
C THR A 449 -3.40 1.51 8.66
N GLY A 450 -4.66 1.89 8.88
CA GLY A 450 -5.10 3.26 8.68
C GLY A 450 -6.58 3.41 8.32
N GLY A 451 -6.89 4.12 7.24
CA GLY A 451 -8.24 4.42 6.80
C GLY A 451 -8.32 5.13 5.45
N GLY A 452 -9.47 5.71 5.15
CA GLY A 452 -9.77 6.25 3.82
C GLY A 452 -9.94 5.15 2.76
N GLN A 453 -9.83 5.52 1.49
CA GLN A 453 -9.99 4.61 0.36
C GLN A 453 -8.78 3.70 0.17
N LEU A 454 -8.97 2.38 0.26
CA LEU A 454 -8.00 1.39 -0.18
C LEU A 454 -8.42 0.81 -1.52
N LEU A 455 -7.70 1.16 -2.57
CA LEU A 455 -7.95 0.67 -3.93
C LEU A 455 -6.78 -0.19 -4.40
N VAL A 456 -7.06 -1.43 -4.78
CA VAL A 456 -6.07 -2.30 -5.41
C VAL A 456 -6.64 -2.87 -6.70
N GLU A 457 -6.01 -2.57 -7.82
CA GLU A 457 -6.49 -2.91 -9.15
C GLU A 457 -5.40 -3.62 -9.95
N ASN A 458 -5.80 -4.64 -10.71
CA ASN A 458 -4.96 -5.37 -11.67
C ASN A 458 -3.62 -5.83 -11.08
N THR A 459 -3.63 -6.23 -9.81
CA THR A 459 -2.40 -6.47 -9.03
C THR A 459 -2.26 -7.94 -8.67
N THR A 460 -1.06 -8.47 -8.86
CA THR A 460 -0.69 -9.83 -8.43
C THR A 460 0.02 -9.78 -7.09
N ARG A 461 -0.40 -10.63 -6.16
CA ARG A 461 0.23 -10.80 -4.85
C ARG A 461 0.77 -12.22 -4.72
N HIS A 462 2.08 -12.38 -4.48
CA HIS A 462 2.72 -13.66 -4.20
C HIS A 462 2.80 -13.98 -2.71
N GLY A 463 2.31 -15.15 -2.32
CA GLY A 463 2.24 -15.67 -0.95
C GLY A 463 0.79 -15.82 -0.47
N ASN A 464 0.61 -16.17 0.81
CA ASN A 464 -0.69 -16.65 1.29
C ASN A 464 -1.72 -15.58 1.74
N THR A 465 -1.32 -14.32 1.94
CA THR A 465 -2.21 -13.25 2.40
C THR A 465 -2.18 -12.08 1.43
N PHE A 466 -3.30 -11.68 0.82
CA PHE A 466 -3.30 -10.55 -0.12
C PHE A 466 -2.96 -9.24 0.60
N ILE A 467 -3.79 -8.84 1.58
CA ILE A 467 -3.55 -7.70 2.47
C ILE A 467 -3.57 -8.18 3.91
N GLY A 468 -2.46 -7.97 4.61
CA GLY A 468 -2.38 -8.16 6.05
C GLY A 468 -2.54 -6.82 6.76
N PHE A 469 -3.64 -6.62 7.48
CA PHE A 469 -3.72 -5.45 8.36
C PHE A 469 -2.90 -5.69 9.62
N ARG A 470 -2.13 -4.69 10.04
CA ARG A 470 -1.14 -4.84 11.12
C ARG A 470 -1.78 -5.17 12.45
N SER A 471 -1.63 -6.43 12.88
CA SER A 471 -2.16 -6.93 14.16
C SER A 471 -1.60 -6.19 15.38
N ASP A 472 -0.36 -5.71 15.30
CA ASP A 472 0.29 -4.92 16.34
C ASP A 472 -0.22 -3.47 16.40
N TYR A 473 -1.03 -3.03 15.44
CA TYR A 473 -1.73 -1.73 15.39
C TYR A 473 -3.23 -1.92 15.08
N GLY A 474 -3.87 -2.85 15.78
CA GLY A 474 -5.33 -3.01 15.78
C GLY A 474 -5.93 -3.63 14.51
N ALA A 475 -5.07 -4.03 13.55
CA ALA A 475 -5.46 -4.55 12.25
C ALA A 475 -6.54 -3.71 11.55
N ARG A 476 -6.52 -2.38 11.71
CA ARG A 476 -7.63 -1.53 11.25
C ARG A 476 -7.48 -1.06 9.82
N TRP A 477 -8.63 -0.83 9.21
CA TRP A 477 -8.78 0.08 8.08
C TRP A 477 -10.13 0.80 8.17
N ASP A 478 -10.13 2.09 8.47
CA ASP A 478 -11.38 2.88 8.58
C ASP A 478 -11.72 3.58 7.26
N GLY A 479 -12.36 2.86 6.35
CA GLY A 479 -12.80 3.39 5.06
C GLY A 479 -13.14 2.28 4.06
N PRO A 480 -13.52 2.63 2.82
CA PRO A 480 -13.86 1.66 1.80
C PRO A 480 -12.63 0.92 1.28
N ILE A 481 -12.78 -0.37 1.01
CA ILE A 481 -11.74 -1.26 0.46
C ILE A 481 -12.27 -1.90 -0.83
N ARG A 482 -11.51 -1.79 -1.92
CA ARG A 482 -11.83 -2.39 -3.22
C ARG A 482 -10.63 -3.11 -3.79
N LEU A 483 -10.80 -4.40 -4.08
CA LEU A 483 -9.87 -5.21 -4.88
C LEU A 483 -10.58 -5.56 -6.20
N SER A 484 -9.98 -5.22 -7.35
CA SER A 484 -10.57 -5.50 -8.66
C SER A 484 -9.54 -6.05 -9.65
N GLY A 485 -9.84 -7.16 -10.34
CA GLY A 485 -8.93 -7.74 -11.35
C GLY A 485 -7.64 -8.29 -10.76
N CYS A 486 -7.66 -8.68 -9.48
CA CYS A 486 -6.48 -9.05 -8.71
C CYS A 486 -6.20 -10.56 -8.74
N THR A 487 -4.96 -10.95 -8.46
CA THR A 487 -4.57 -12.37 -8.32
C THR A 487 -3.79 -12.61 -7.04
N LEU A 488 -4.24 -13.55 -6.19
CA LEU A 488 -3.46 -14.07 -5.06
C LEU A 488 -2.75 -15.36 -5.48
N LYS A 489 -1.45 -15.48 -5.25
CA LYS A 489 -0.66 -16.68 -5.55
C LYS A 489 -0.06 -17.32 -4.29
N PRO A 490 -0.81 -18.15 -3.55
CA PRO A 490 -0.27 -18.90 -2.41
C PRO A 490 0.93 -19.76 -2.80
N SER A 491 1.89 -19.91 -1.89
CA SER A 491 3.19 -20.53 -2.21
C SER A 491 3.57 -21.71 -1.32
N ASN A 492 2.69 -22.09 -0.37
CA ASN A 492 2.89 -23.24 0.51
C ASN A 492 1.54 -23.68 1.11
N ASN A 493 1.55 -24.71 1.96
CA ASN A 493 0.36 -25.22 2.63
C ASN A 493 -0.05 -24.43 3.90
N GLY A 494 0.39 -23.18 4.07
CA GLY A 494 -0.01 -22.34 5.19
C GLY A 494 -1.42 -21.75 5.03
N ARG A 495 -1.93 -21.11 6.09
CA ARG A 495 -3.24 -20.42 6.07
C ARG A 495 -3.28 -19.37 4.95
N VAL A 496 -4.34 -19.40 4.13
CA VAL A 496 -4.53 -18.45 3.02
C VAL A 496 -5.68 -17.50 3.33
N SER A 497 -5.48 -16.21 3.09
CA SER A 497 -6.52 -15.18 3.23
C SER A 497 -6.41 -14.06 2.19
N VAL A 498 -7.55 -13.47 1.81
CA VAL A 498 -7.52 -12.25 0.99
C VAL A 498 -7.26 -11.05 1.90
N LEU A 499 -8.13 -10.80 2.87
CA LEU A 499 -7.96 -9.75 3.87
C LEU A 499 -7.76 -10.39 5.26
N SER A 500 -6.67 -10.06 5.96
CA SER A 500 -6.43 -10.53 7.33
C SER A 500 -6.58 -9.40 8.35
N TYR A 501 -7.58 -9.56 9.22
CA TYR A 501 -7.98 -8.68 10.31
C TYR A 501 -7.80 -9.41 11.65
N ARG A 502 -6.56 -9.51 12.13
CA ARG A 502 -6.22 -10.24 13.36
C ARG A 502 -5.69 -9.29 14.43
N PRO A 503 -6.49 -8.34 14.97
CA PRO A 503 -6.06 -7.53 16.10
C PRO A 503 -5.74 -8.41 17.30
N ARG A 504 -4.82 -7.94 18.14
CA ARG A 504 -4.70 -8.45 19.50
C ARG A 504 -5.78 -7.80 20.35
N ASP A 505 -6.25 -8.50 21.36
CA ASP A 505 -7.13 -7.94 22.38
C ASP A 505 -6.30 -7.01 23.27
N PHE A 506 -6.34 -5.72 22.97
CA PHE A 506 -5.45 -4.69 23.50
C PHE A 506 -6.10 -3.32 23.33
N ASP A 507 -5.86 -2.40 24.27
CA ASP A 507 -6.28 -1.01 24.15
C ASP A 507 -5.25 -0.24 23.32
N TYR A 508 -5.60 0.00 22.06
CA TYR A 508 -4.76 0.72 21.12
C TYR A 508 -4.85 2.24 21.25
N GLN A 509 -5.78 2.76 22.08
CA GLN A 509 -6.14 4.17 22.24
C GLN A 509 -6.76 4.80 20.95
N TYR A 510 -7.43 3.99 20.14
CA TYR A 510 -8.25 4.45 19.00
C TYR A 510 -9.20 3.34 18.55
N ALA A 511 -10.26 3.72 17.84
CA ALA A 511 -11.22 2.78 17.27
C ALA A 511 -10.55 1.82 16.27
N ILE A 512 -10.76 0.53 16.48
CA ILE A 512 -10.31 -0.56 15.60
C ILE A 512 -11.51 -1.29 15.02
N GLY A 513 -11.31 -1.97 13.90
CA GLY A 513 -12.40 -2.59 13.17
C GLY A 513 -12.03 -2.84 11.71
N TYR A 514 -13.02 -3.25 10.94
CA TYR A 514 -12.84 -3.64 9.54
C TYR A 514 -13.42 -2.58 8.61
N GLY A 515 -12.94 -2.50 7.36
CA GLY A 515 -13.36 -1.48 6.38
C GLY A 515 -14.86 -1.11 6.41
N GLN A 516 -15.21 0.15 6.18
CA GLN A 516 -16.62 0.60 6.17
C GLN A 516 -17.44 -0.10 5.07
N SER A 517 -16.79 -0.44 3.96
CA SER A 517 -17.30 -1.33 2.93
C SER A 517 -16.16 -2.13 2.31
N ILE A 518 -16.41 -3.38 1.94
CA ILE A 518 -15.43 -4.26 1.31
C ILE A 518 -16.00 -4.75 -0.03
N THR A 519 -15.26 -4.56 -1.12
CA THR A 519 -15.58 -5.11 -2.44
C THR A 519 -14.41 -5.93 -2.95
N LEU A 520 -14.64 -7.22 -3.19
CA LEU A 520 -13.70 -8.13 -3.86
C LEU A 520 -14.36 -8.57 -5.17
N GLU A 521 -13.82 -8.14 -6.30
CA GLU A 521 -14.44 -8.34 -7.60
C GLU A 521 -13.42 -8.83 -8.63
N ASN A 522 -13.76 -9.87 -9.40
CA ASN A 522 -12.88 -10.44 -10.42
C ASN A 522 -11.51 -10.85 -9.82
N LEU A 523 -11.54 -11.70 -8.79
CA LEU A 523 -10.37 -12.14 -8.04
C LEU A 523 -10.05 -13.60 -8.36
N THR A 524 -8.80 -13.87 -8.75
CA THR A 524 -8.30 -15.24 -8.91
C THR A 524 -7.38 -15.64 -7.76
N ILE A 525 -7.63 -16.80 -7.14
CA ILE A 525 -6.69 -17.45 -6.22
C ILE A 525 -5.97 -18.56 -6.98
N ASP A 526 -4.72 -18.33 -7.32
CA ASP A 526 -3.89 -19.20 -8.15
C ASP A 526 -2.96 -20.08 -7.29
N TYR A 527 -3.37 -21.33 -7.10
CA TYR A 527 -2.62 -22.35 -6.37
C TYR A 527 -1.61 -23.10 -7.24
N SER A 528 -1.29 -22.65 -8.45
CA SER A 528 -0.35 -23.38 -9.33
C SER A 528 1.03 -23.60 -8.69
N ALA A 529 1.46 -22.71 -7.77
CA ALA A 529 2.69 -22.88 -7.00
C ALA A 529 2.55 -23.74 -5.73
N ALA A 530 1.32 -24.11 -5.35
CA ALA A 530 1.01 -24.94 -4.19
C ALA A 530 -0.21 -25.87 -4.45
N PRO A 531 -0.19 -26.70 -5.52
CA PRO A 531 -1.38 -27.44 -5.98
C PRO A 531 -1.88 -28.49 -4.98
N LEU A 532 -0.97 -28.99 -4.13
CA LEU A 532 -1.29 -29.95 -3.05
C LEU A 532 -1.78 -29.27 -1.76
N SER A 533 -1.97 -27.94 -1.76
CA SER A 533 -2.39 -27.24 -0.55
C SER A 533 -3.80 -27.65 -0.13
N THR A 534 -3.89 -28.19 1.09
CA THR A 534 -5.13 -28.52 1.80
C THR A 534 -5.54 -27.44 2.81
N SER A 535 -4.80 -26.34 2.90
CA SER A 535 -5.18 -25.24 3.78
C SER A 535 -6.44 -24.52 3.28
N PRO A 536 -7.39 -24.21 4.17
CA PRO A 536 -8.53 -23.36 3.84
C PRO A 536 -8.08 -21.98 3.32
N CYS A 537 -8.82 -21.45 2.36
CA CYS A 537 -8.68 -20.08 1.86
C CYS A 537 -9.86 -19.25 2.34
N GLN A 538 -9.63 -18.23 3.16
CA GLN A 538 -10.69 -17.32 3.63
C GLN A 538 -10.67 -16.00 2.87
N LEU A 539 -11.81 -15.45 2.49
CA LEU A 539 -11.85 -14.08 1.97
C LEU A 539 -11.52 -13.08 3.08
N LEU A 540 -12.14 -13.23 4.25
CA LEU A 540 -11.87 -12.44 5.43
C LEU A 540 -11.45 -13.34 6.59
N ASP A 541 -10.22 -13.13 7.06
CA ASP A 541 -9.65 -13.81 8.22
C ASP A 541 -9.66 -12.87 9.43
N VAL A 542 -10.67 -13.01 10.29
CA VAL A 542 -11.06 -12.02 11.31
C VAL A 542 -10.78 -12.48 12.75
N ALA A 543 -10.93 -11.56 13.71
CA ALA A 543 -10.87 -11.87 15.14
C ALA A 543 -12.10 -12.67 15.58
N ALA A 544 -11.96 -13.41 16.68
CA ALA A 544 -13.07 -14.17 17.30
C ALA A 544 -13.94 -13.31 18.26
N PHE A 545 -13.59 -12.04 18.45
CA PHE A 545 -14.28 -11.09 19.33
C PHE A 545 -14.71 -9.86 18.54
N SER A 546 -15.81 -9.22 18.97
CA SER A 546 -16.29 -7.94 18.45
C SER A 546 -16.15 -6.78 19.43
N GLN A 547 -15.66 -7.06 20.64
CA GLN A 547 -15.33 -6.09 21.67
C GLN A 547 -14.02 -6.50 22.35
N THR A 548 -13.14 -5.53 22.59
CA THR A 548 -11.91 -5.75 23.37
C THR A 548 -12.22 -5.80 24.88
N LYS A 549 -11.28 -6.28 25.69
CA LYS A 549 -11.46 -6.37 27.16
C LYS A 549 -11.71 -5.05 27.86
N ASP A 550 -11.22 -3.94 27.32
CA ASP A 550 -11.46 -2.58 27.80
C ASP A 550 -12.86 -2.05 27.40
N GLY A 551 -13.65 -2.84 26.67
CA GLY A 551 -15.02 -2.50 26.29
C GLY A 551 -15.13 -1.80 24.93
N THR A 552 -14.02 -1.54 24.24
CA THR A 552 -14.03 -0.92 22.91
C THR A 552 -14.62 -1.89 21.87
N ARG A 553 -15.71 -1.47 21.23
CA ARG A 553 -16.39 -2.22 20.17
C ARG A 553 -15.63 -2.07 18.86
N LEU A 554 -15.53 -3.17 18.11
CA LEU A 554 -14.93 -3.16 16.79
C LEU A 554 -15.94 -2.60 15.78
N PHE A 555 -15.52 -1.69 14.91
CA PHE A 555 -16.38 -1.30 13.79
C PHE A 555 -16.41 -2.39 12.70
N PHE A 556 -17.53 -2.51 11.99
CA PHE A 556 -17.77 -3.56 10.99
C PHE A 556 -18.32 -2.99 9.67
N PRO A 557 -18.10 -3.63 8.50
CA PRO A 557 -18.56 -3.10 7.23
C PRO A 557 -20.09 -3.06 7.15
N GLN A 558 -20.64 -1.97 6.62
CA GLN A 558 -22.06 -1.87 6.27
C GLN A 558 -22.37 -2.59 4.95
N ARG A 559 -21.33 -2.88 4.15
CA ARG A 559 -21.45 -3.57 2.87
C ARG A 559 -20.24 -4.46 2.59
N LEU A 560 -20.47 -5.73 2.27
CA LEU A 560 -19.49 -6.68 1.76
C LEU A 560 -19.99 -7.23 0.42
N LEU A 561 -19.22 -7.04 -0.65
CA LEU A 561 -19.53 -7.55 -1.98
C LEU A 561 -18.41 -8.47 -2.44
N PHE A 562 -18.72 -9.74 -2.68
CA PHE A 562 -17.82 -10.74 -3.22
C PHE A 562 -18.37 -11.22 -4.55
N ARG A 563 -17.69 -10.90 -5.65
CA ARG A 563 -18.15 -11.16 -7.02
C ARG A 563 -17.08 -11.80 -7.88
N ASN A 564 -17.46 -12.81 -8.65
CA ASN A 564 -16.59 -13.43 -9.67
C ASN A 564 -15.23 -13.85 -9.09
N ILE A 565 -15.26 -14.70 -8.06
CA ILE A 565 -14.05 -15.18 -7.40
C ILE A 565 -13.80 -16.63 -7.83
N THR A 566 -12.62 -16.86 -8.42
CA THR A 566 -12.24 -18.16 -8.98
C THR A 566 -10.99 -18.69 -8.30
N VAL A 567 -10.87 -20.02 -8.26
CA VAL A 567 -9.68 -20.73 -7.78
C VAL A 567 -9.16 -21.61 -8.89
N ILE A 568 -7.86 -21.49 -9.17
CA ILE A 568 -7.16 -22.33 -10.16
C ILE A 568 -5.99 -23.05 -9.50
N GLY A 569 -5.50 -24.11 -10.14
CA GLY A 569 -4.38 -24.91 -9.62
C GLY A 569 -4.74 -25.88 -8.50
N ARG A 570 -5.99 -25.92 -8.06
CA ARG A 570 -6.58 -26.98 -7.22
C ARG A 570 -8.12 -26.96 -7.29
N GLU A 571 -8.74 -28.08 -6.91
CA GLU A 571 -10.21 -28.22 -6.85
C GLU A 571 -10.87 -27.44 -5.71
N ARG A 572 -10.18 -27.30 -4.57
CA ARG A 572 -10.76 -26.66 -3.38
C ARG A 572 -10.90 -25.15 -3.56
N GLY A 573 -12.15 -24.68 -3.55
CA GLY A 573 -12.53 -23.27 -3.57
C GLY A 573 -12.22 -22.49 -2.29
N VAL A 574 -12.98 -21.42 -2.07
CA VAL A 574 -12.82 -20.49 -0.94
C VAL A 574 -13.91 -20.62 0.13
N ARG A 575 -13.67 -19.99 1.28
CA ARG A 575 -14.63 -19.75 2.36
C ARG A 575 -14.71 -18.24 2.60
N LEU A 576 -15.84 -17.75 3.11
CA LEU A 576 -16.04 -16.32 3.32
C LEU A 576 -15.37 -15.84 4.61
N MET A 577 -15.96 -16.17 5.77
CA MET A 577 -15.50 -15.72 7.09
C MET A 577 -16.22 -16.45 8.24
N ARG A 578 -15.71 -16.28 9.47
CA ARG A 578 -16.36 -16.74 10.71
C ARG A 578 -16.43 -15.59 11.71
N LEU A 579 -17.65 -15.24 12.14
CA LEU A 579 -17.95 -14.24 13.15
C LEU A 579 -18.59 -14.94 14.36
N ALA A 580 -17.75 -15.39 15.30
CA ALA A 580 -18.22 -16.07 16.49
C ALA A 580 -18.98 -15.14 17.47
N ASP A 581 -18.79 -13.82 17.35
CA ASP A 581 -19.36 -12.82 18.24
C ASP A 581 -19.94 -11.66 17.41
N PRO A 582 -21.15 -11.77 16.84
CA PRO A 582 -21.80 -10.69 16.11
C PRO A 582 -22.41 -9.60 17.02
N TYR A 583 -22.46 -9.85 18.33
CA TYR A 583 -23.36 -9.14 19.25
C TYR A 583 -22.88 -7.75 19.70
N HIS A 584 -21.58 -7.43 19.55
CA HIS A 584 -20.99 -6.18 20.06
C HIS A 584 -20.28 -5.35 18.99
N PHE A 585 -20.36 -5.67 17.70
CA PHE A 585 -19.82 -4.79 16.66
C PHE A 585 -20.48 -3.41 16.68
N ASP A 586 -19.80 -2.36 16.21
CA ASP A 586 -20.38 -1.03 15.97
C ASP A 586 -20.41 -0.73 14.47
N LEU A 587 -21.59 -0.84 13.84
CA LEU A 587 -21.74 -0.56 12.41
C LEU A 587 -21.86 0.92 12.09
N ARG A 588 -21.92 1.80 13.10
CA ARG A 588 -22.19 3.25 12.94
C ARG A 588 -23.50 3.52 12.19
N ARG A 589 -24.37 2.52 12.09
CA ARG A 589 -25.70 2.55 11.48
C ARG A 589 -26.65 1.67 12.30
N SER A 590 -27.82 2.20 12.61
CA SER A 590 -28.86 1.47 13.32
C SER A 590 -29.42 0.33 12.46
N GLY A 591 -29.60 -0.83 13.08
CA GLY A 591 -30.41 -1.97 12.65
C GLY A 591 -31.21 -2.47 13.85
N GLY A 592 -31.82 -3.65 13.74
CA GLY A 592 -32.54 -4.22 14.87
C GLY A 592 -33.47 -5.35 14.48
N GLU A 593 -34.07 -5.96 15.48
CA GLU A 593 -35.09 -6.99 15.34
C GLU A 593 -36.26 -6.71 16.29
N ASP A 594 -37.46 -6.99 15.80
CA ASP A 594 -38.72 -7.04 16.55
C ASP A 594 -39.44 -8.35 16.18
N PRO A 595 -40.45 -8.81 16.93
CA PRO A 595 -41.08 -10.12 16.71
C PRO A 595 -41.60 -10.39 15.28
N GLY A 596 -41.86 -9.35 14.48
CA GLY A 596 -42.31 -9.47 13.09
C GLY A 596 -41.41 -8.80 12.04
N TRP A 597 -40.25 -8.25 12.42
CA TRP A 597 -39.41 -7.48 11.50
C TRP A 597 -37.92 -7.57 11.87
N LEU A 598 -37.05 -7.53 10.85
CA LEU A 598 -35.63 -7.36 11.03
C LEU A 598 -35.13 -6.29 10.07
N GLU A 599 -34.57 -5.22 10.63
CA GLU A 599 -33.98 -4.09 9.91
C GLU A 599 -32.46 -4.29 9.78
N PRO A 600 -31.95 -4.63 8.57
CA PRO A 600 -30.52 -4.88 8.41
C PRO A 600 -29.70 -3.60 8.37
N ASN A 601 -28.55 -3.60 9.03
CA ASN A 601 -27.54 -2.54 8.96
C ASN A 601 -26.26 -2.95 8.20
N CYS A 602 -26.19 -4.21 7.77
CA CYS A 602 -25.14 -4.76 6.92
C CYS A 602 -25.71 -5.50 5.70
N LEU A 603 -25.13 -5.31 4.51
CA LEU A 603 -25.41 -6.12 3.34
C LEU A 603 -24.18 -6.95 2.98
N LEU A 604 -24.31 -8.28 2.96
CA LEU A 604 -23.33 -9.21 2.41
C LEU A 604 -23.88 -9.85 1.13
N VAL A 605 -23.16 -9.70 0.02
CA VAL A 605 -23.47 -10.37 -1.26
C VAL A 605 -22.31 -11.29 -1.65
N CYS A 606 -22.62 -12.56 -1.90
CA CYS A 606 -21.72 -13.57 -2.44
C CYS A 606 -22.31 -14.05 -3.76
N ASP A 607 -21.70 -13.63 -4.87
CA ASP A 607 -22.26 -13.76 -6.22
C ASP A 607 -21.21 -14.34 -7.16
N ASN A 608 -21.50 -15.52 -7.73
CA ASN A 608 -20.58 -16.26 -8.59
C ASN A 608 -19.18 -16.43 -7.95
N VAL A 609 -19.16 -17.06 -6.77
CA VAL A 609 -17.92 -17.37 -6.02
C VAL A 609 -17.72 -18.89 -6.02
N GLN A 610 -16.53 -19.33 -6.43
CA GLN A 610 -16.13 -20.75 -6.35
C GLN A 610 -15.88 -21.15 -4.90
N LEU A 611 -16.95 -21.49 -4.19
CA LEU A 611 -16.90 -21.97 -2.83
C LEU A 611 -16.26 -23.37 -2.75
N GLU A 612 -15.62 -23.64 -1.63
CA GLU A 612 -15.01 -24.95 -1.38
C GLU A 612 -16.07 -26.05 -1.33
N LYS A 613 -15.90 -27.17 -2.03
CA LYS A 613 -16.71 -28.35 -1.76
C LYS A 613 -16.34 -28.92 -0.39
N THR A 614 -17.17 -28.69 0.63
CA THR A 614 -16.95 -29.14 2.00
C THR A 614 -17.63 -30.48 2.26
N ALA A 615 -17.17 -31.20 3.29
CA ALA A 615 -17.77 -32.45 3.76
C ALA A 615 -17.95 -32.38 5.29
N PRO A 616 -18.99 -31.67 5.77
CA PRO A 616 -19.32 -31.54 7.18
C PRO A 616 -19.51 -32.91 7.85
N ALA A 617 -19.12 -33.04 9.12
CA ALA A 617 -19.53 -34.20 9.92
C ALA A 617 -21.04 -34.22 10.20
N GLY A 618 -21.64 -33.03 10.23
CA GLY A 618 -23.07 -32.74 10.37
C GLY A 618 -23.33 -31.25 10.12
N PRO A 619 -24.58 -30.77 10.20
CA PRO A 619 -24.95 -29.39 9.85
C PRO A 619 -24.22 -28.32 10.68
N ASP A 620 -23.94 -28.59 11.95
CA ASP A 620 -23.30 -27.64 12.88
C ASP A 620 -21.77 -27.63 12.85
N ASP A 621 -21.14 -28.35 11.90
CA ASP A 621 -19.68 -28.36 11.77
C ASP A 621 -19.16 -26.99 11.27
N LEU A 622 -18.92 -26.10 12.23
CA LEU A 622 -18.35 -24.77 11.98
C LEU A 622 -17.07 -24.86 11.14
N GLY A 623 -16.28 -25.92 11.35
CA GLY A 623 -15.04 -26.21 10.64
C GLY A 623 -15.21 -26.48 9.15
N GLN A 624 -16.44 -26.64 8.66
CA GLN A 624 -16.79 -26.90 7.26
C GLN A 624 -17.79 -25.89 6.67
N ALA A 625 -18.14 -24.83 7.40
CA ALA A 625 -18.97 -23.73 6.88
C ALA A 625 -18.15 -22.76 6.01
N HIS A 626 -18.78 -22.24 4.96
CA HIS A 626 -18.28 -21.09 4.17
C HIS A 626 -18.50 -19.78 4.91
N LEU A 627 -19.66 -19.65 5.56
CA LEU A 627 -20.02 -18.51 6.39
C LEU A 627 -20.55 -19.02 7.73
N ALA A 628 -20.00 -18.49 8.82
CA ALA A 628 -20.50 -18.75 10.16
C ALA A 628 -20.70 -17.42 10.89
N ILE A 629 -21.91 -17.16 11.39
CA ILE A 629 -22.25 -15.97 12.18
C ILE A 629 -23.02 -16.41 13.41
N GLY A 630 -22.55 -16.01 14.59
CA GLY A 630 -23.16 -16.40 15.86
C GLY A 630 -22.63 -17.73 16.40
N ARG A 631 -23.39 -18.26 17.36
CA ARG A 631 -23.10 -19.46 18.14
C ARG A 631 -24.42 -19.96 18.75
N ALA A 632 -24.43 -21.23 19.17
CA ALA A 632 -25.66 -21.87 19.67
C ALA A 632 -26.18 -21.30 20.99
N ASP A 633 -25.34 -20.66 21.82
CA ASP A 633 -25.80 -19.97 23.03
C ASP A 633 -26.47 -18.64 22.70
N GLU A 634 -27.71 -18.48 23.17
CA GLU A 634 -28.46 -17.24 23.01
C GLU A 634 -27.81 -16.10 23.80
N ARG A 635 -27.57 -14.98 23.11
CA ARG A 635 -27.00 -13.76 23.69
C ARG A 635 -27.78 -12.56 23.24
N ALA A 636 -27.92 -11.59 24.15
CA ALA A 636 -28.45 -10.29 23.81
C ALA A 636 -27.47 -9.54 22.90
N TYR A 637 -28.02 -8.88 21.89
CA TYR A 637 -27.32 -7.86 21.13
C TYR A 637 -27.05 -6.64 22.03
N ALA A 638 -25.90 -6.00 21.86
CA ALA A 638 -25.52 -4.86 22.69
C ALA A 638 -26.49 -3.67 22.55
N ASP A 639 -26.87 -3.34 21.31
CA ASP A 639 -27.80 -2.27 20.94
C ASP A 639 -28.13 -2.31 19.43
N ASP A 640 -28.79 -1.27 18.93
CA ASP A 640 -29.14 -1.07 17.52
C ASP A 640 -27.93 -0.93 16.57
N ARG A 641 -26.69 -0.78 17.08
CA ARG A 641 -25.48 -0.69 16.25
C ARG A 641 -24.75 -2.02 16.08
N ALA A 642 -25.19 -3.07 16.76
CA ALA A 642 -24.66 -4.42 16.60
C ALA A 642 -25.02 -5.04 15.23
N LEU A 643 -24.46 -6.21 14.90
CA LEU A 643 -24.54 -6.74 13.53
C LEU A 643 -25.89 -7.41 13.23
N TYR A 644 -26.71 -6.75 12.40
CA TYR A 644 -27.95 -7.28 11.82
C TYR A 644 -27.78 -7.37 10.28
N PRO A 645 -27.30 -8.51 9.74
CA PRO A 645 -26.97 -8.63 8.34
C PRO A 645 -28.15 -9.09 7.47
N LYS A 646 -28.21 -8.53 6.26
CA LYS A 646 -28.85 -9.14 5.09
C LYS A 646 -27.78 -9.87 4.30
N ILE A 647 -27.96 -11.17 4.09
CA ILE A 647 -27.00 -12.06 3.43
C ILE A 647 -27.65 -12.56 2.14
N VAL A 648 -26.93 -12.47 1.02
CA VAL A 648 -27.43 -12.88 -0.28
C VAL A 648 -26.38 -13.74 -0.98
N PHE A 649 -26.72 -14.98 -1.30
CA PHE A 649 -25.95 -15.87 -2.15
C PHE A 649 -26.63 -15.98 -3.51
N ILE A 650 -25.85 -15.82 -4.59
CA ILE A 650 -26.31 -15.84 -5.97
C ILE A 650 -25.35 -16.71 -6.78
N ASP A 651 -25.89 -17.66 -7.55
CA ASP A 651 -25.12 -18.49 -8.49
C ASP A 651 -23.87 -19.13 -7.83
N CYS A 652 -24.04 -19.61 -6.59
CA CYS A 652 -22.99 -20.23 -5.80
C CYS A 652 -23.30 -21.71 -5.54
N ASP A 653 -22.29 -22.56 -5.71
CA ASP A 653 -22.40 -23.99 -5.46
C ASP A 653 -21.88 -24.42 -4.09
N HIS A 654 -22.45 -25.51 -3.58
CA HIS A 654 -22.07 -26.19 -2.34
C HIS A 654 -22.26 -25.39 -1.05
N VAL A 655 -23.07 -24.34 -1.06
CA VAL A 655 -23.21 -23.38 0.04
C VAL A 655 -23.45 -24.08 1.38
N ALA A 656 -22.55 -23.85 2.34
CA ALA A 656 -22.62 -24.36 3.70
C ALA A 656 -22.57 -23.18 4.68
N VAL A 657 -23.63 -22.96 5.45
CA VAL A 657 -23.69 -21.83 6.40
C VAL A 657 -24.13 -22.25 7.79
N ASN A 658 -23.60 -21.54 8.79
CA ASN A 658 -24.03 -21.61 10.18
C ASN A 658 -24.44 -20.22 10.66
N LEU A 659 -25.66 -20.12 11.18
CA LEU A 659 -26.35 -18.89 11.58
C LEU A 659 -26.98 -19.06 12.98
N ALA A 660 -26.44 -19.98 13.78
CA ALA A 660 -27.00 -20.32 15.08
C ALA A 660 -27.01 -19.10 16.01
N GLY A 661 -28.15 -18.88 16.69
CA GLY A 661 -28.32 -17.85 17.71
C GLY A 661 -28.08 -16.40 17.23
N CYS A 662 -28.09 -16.15 15.92
CA CYS A 662 -27.92 -14.81 15.35
C CYS A 662 -29.25 -14.26 14.83
N ALA A 663 -29.29 -12.95 14.60
CA ALA A 663 -30.36 -12.26 13.88
C ALA A 663 -29.89 -12.01 12.43
N ALA A 664 -30.59 -12.49 11.41
CA ALA A 664 -30.23 -12.24 10.01
C ALA A 664 -31.40 -12.45 9.03
N ARG A 665 -31.35 -11.76 7.88
CA ARG A 665 -32.19 -12.07 6.71
C ARG A 665 -31.34 -12.69 5.63
N VAL A 666 -31.66 -13.91 5.21
CA VAL A 666 -30.76 -14.68 4.34
C VAL A 666 -31.48 -15.18 3.10
N PHE A 667 -30.89 -14.89 1.94
CA PHE A 667 -31.43 -15.18 0.63
C PHE A 667 -30.44 -16.05 -0.15
N PHE A 668 -30.93 -17.13 -0.74
CA PHE A 668 -30.19 -17.99 -1.65
C PHE A 668 -30.93 -18.01 -2.99
N GLN A 669 -30.20 -17.72 -4.08
CA GLN A 669 -30.76 -17.61 -5.42
C GLN A 669 -29.93 -18.42 -6.40
N ARG A 670 -30.54 -19.41 -7.05
CA ARG A 670 -29.87 -20.29 -8.02
C ARG A 670 -28.61 -20.95 -7.46
N CYS A 671 -28.67 -21.36 -6.20
CA CYS A 671 -27.56 -22.00 -5.49
C CYS A 671 -27.75 -23.51 -5.36
N THR A 672 -26.65 -24.26 -5.25
CA THR A 672 -26.67 -25.59 -4.63
C THR A 672 -26.32 -25.47 -3.15
N ILE A 673 -27.17 -26.01 -2.28
CA ILE A 673 -27.03 -25.88 -0.82
C ILE A 673 -26.55 -27.22 -0.25
N ASN A 674 -25.43 -27.20 0.47
CA ASN A 674 -24.90 -28.36 1.17
C ASN A 674 -25.53 -28.48 2.57
N THR A 675 -25.24 -27.53 3.46
CA THR A 675 -25.78 -27.53 4.83
C THR A 675 -26.25 -26.14 5.27
N ILE A 676 -27.32 -26.11 6.06
CA ILE A 676 -27.80 -24.91 6.76
C ILE A 676 -27.97 -25.29 8.23
N ALA A 677 -27.32 -24.54 9.10
CA ALA A 677 -27.49 -24.62 10.55
C ALA A 677 -28.02 -23.29 11.09
N ALA A 678 -29.33 -23.16 11.26
CA ALA A 678 -30.00 -21.92 11.68
C ALA A 678 -30.75 -22.04 13.02
N SER A 679 -30.32 -22.96 13.89
CA SER A 679 -30.94 -23.14 15.21
C SER A 679 -31.00 -21.82 15.99
N GLY A 680 -32.21 -21.36 16.33
CA GLY A 680 -32.43 -20.09 17.02
C GLY A 680 -32.18 -18.85 16.16
N LEU A 681 -32.26 -18.96 14.83
CA LEU A 681 -32.18 -17.82 13.92
C LEU A 681 -33.40 -16.91 14.11
N ARG A 682 -33.12 -15.65 14.43
CA ARG A 682 -34.12 -14.58 14.44
C ARG A 682 -34.07 -13.86 13.09
N GLY A 683 -35.17 -13.87 12.33
CA GLY A 683 -35.19 -13.36 10.96
C GLY A 683 -35.77 -14.35 9.97
N GLU A 684 -35.31 -14.33 8.71
CA GLU A 684 -35.89 -15.13 7.63
C GLU A 684 -34.86 -15.87 6.79
N LEU A 685 -35.31 -16.99 6.21
CA LEU A 685 -34.59 -17.76 5.21
C LEU A 685 -35.42 -17.84 3.92
N VAL A 686 -34.84 -17.45 2.79
CA VAL A 686 -35.50 -17.49 1.49
C VAL A 686 -34.62 -18.22 0.48
N PHE A 687 -35.17 -19.27 -0.12
CA PHE A 687 -34.54 -20.07 -1.16
C PHE A 687 -35.33 -19.91 -2.46
N THR A 688 -34.65 -19.52 -3.54
CA THR A 688 -35.25 -19.32 -4.86
C THR A 688 -34.44 -20.04 -5.92
N ASP A 689 -35.08 -20.97 -6.63
CA ASP A 689 -34.46 -21.79 -7.68
C ASP A 689 -33.21 -22.56 -7.20
N CYS A 690 -33.20 -22.94 -5.91
CA CYS A 690 -32.10 -23.66 -5.28
C CYS A 690 -32.23 -25.18 -5.41
N ARG A 691 -31.08 -25.86 -5.45
CA ARG A 691 -30.99 -27.32 -5.30
C ARG A 691 -30.42 -27.65 -3.93
N LEU A 692 -31.19 -28.32 -3.09
CA LEU A 692 -30.77 -28.70 -1.74
C LEU A 692 -30.32 -30.15 -1.78
N ARG A 693 -29.03 -30.39 -1.54
CA ARG A 693 -28.44 -31.73 -1.51
C ARG A 693 -27.36 -31.81 -0.42
N PRO A 694 -27.68 -32.38 0.76
CA PRO A 694 -26.67 -32.61 1.79
C PRO A 694 -25.54 -33.47 1.25
N ASP A 695 -24.29 -33.10 1.50
CA ASP A 695 -23.08 -33.88 1.22
C ASP A 695 -22.22 -33.91 2.50
N VAL A 696 -22.43 -34.94 3.31
CA VAL A 696 -21.90 -35.08 4.67
C VAL A 696 -21.15 -36.39 4.87
N LYS A 697 -20.32 -36.46 5.90
CA LYS A 697 -19.53 -37.67 6.20
C LYS A 697 -20.32 -38.77 6.89
N ALA A 698 -21.29 -38.40 7.72
CA ALA A 698 -22.10 -39.31 8.51
C ALA A 698 -23.56 -38.89 8.45
N ALA A 699 -24.46 -39.85 8.65
CA ALA A 699 -25.88 -39.56 8.76
C ALA A 699 -26.13 -38.67 9.99
N SER A 700 -26.98 -37.67 9.82
CA SER A 700 -27.41 -36.76 10.88
C SER A 700 -28.88 -36.42 10.63
N GLN A 701 -29.67 -36.31 11.69
CA GLN A 701 -31.06 -35.88 11.58
C GLN A 701 -31.31 -34.71 12.53
N PRO A 702 -31.82 -33.56 12.05
CA PRO A 702 -32.04 -33.21 10.63
C PRO A 702 -30.73 -32.84 9.88
N PHE A 703 -30.69 -32.97 8.55
CA PHE A 703 -29.57 -32.45 7.73
C PHE A 703 -29.62 -30.93 7.51
N TYR A 704 -30.82 -30.35 7.49
CA TYR A 704 -31.04 -28.91 7.43
C TYR A 704 -31.78 -28.45 8.69
N ALA A 705 -31.18 -27.52 9.43
CA ALA A 705 -31.86 -26.77 10.47
C ALA A 705 -32.22 -25.40 9.88
N VAL A 706 -33.46 -25.25 9.44
CA VAL A 706 -33.93 -24.07 8.66
C VAL A 706 -35.07 -23.34 9.36
N ASP A 707 -35.30 -23.57 10.64
CA ASP A 707 -36.26 -22.79 11.42
C ASP A 707 -35.83 -21.31 11.51
N SER A 708 -36.79 -20.40 11.40
CA SER A 708 -36.55 -18.96 11.55
C SER A 708 -37.81 -18.24 12.04
N THR A 709 -37.65 -17.16 12.81
CA THR A 709 -38.79 -16.48 13.47
C THR A 709 -39.72 -15.71 12.50
N LEU A 710 -39.22 -15.26 11.35
CA LEU A 710 -39.99 -14.56 10.31
C LEU A 710 -40.36 -15.49 9.12
N GLY A 711 -40.09 -16.78 9.29
CA GLY A 711 -40.48 -17.84 8.37
C GLY A 711 -39.44 -18.17 7.30
N THR A 712 -39.51 -19.41 6.86
CA THR A 712 -38.62 -20.01 5.86
C THR A 712 -39.39 -20.30 4.57
N ARG A 713 -38.83 -19.93 3.42
CA ARG A 713 -39.54 -19.99 2.12
C ARG A 713 -38.73 -20.73 1.06
N PHE A 714 -39.36 -21.69 0.40
CA PHE A 714 -38.81 -22.42 -0.74
C PHE A 714 -39.63 -22.11 -1.99
N THR A 715 -39.00 -21.55 -3.03
CA THR A 715 -39.66 -21.23 -4.31
C THR A 715 -38.86 -21.79 -5.47
N GLY A 716 -39.47 -22.67 -6.26
CA GLY A 716 -38.80 -23.31 -7.40
C GLY A 716 -37.63 -24.23 -7.00
N CYS A 717 -37.59 -24.68 -5.74
CA CYS A 717 -36.48 -25.46 -5.22
C CYS A 717 -36.61 -26.95 -5.57
N THR A 718 -35.48 -27.64 -5.67
CA THR A 718 -35.44 -29.12 -5.78
C THR A 718 -34.74 -29.72 -4.56
N LEU A 719 -35.39 -30.67 -3.90
CA LEU A 719 -34.85 -31.42 -2.77
C LEU A 719 -34.28 -32.75 -3.28
N HIS A 720 -32.99 -32.94 -3.09
CA HIS A 720 -32.25 -34.12 -3.54
C HIS A 720 -31.94 -35.09 -2.40
N ALA A 721 -31.67 -36.34 -2.75
CA ALA A 721 -31.23 -37.33 -1.78
C ALA A 721 -29.93 -36.89 -1.08
N PRO A 722 -29.82 -37.08 0.25
CA PRO A 722 -28.57 -36.90 0.96
C PRO A 722 -27.45 -37.75 0.37
N VAL A 723 -26.25 -37.17 0.31
CA VAL A 723 -25.00 -37.87 0.01
C VAL A 723 -24.27 -38.06 1.34
N ILE A 724 -24.07 -39.31 1.75
CA ILE A 724 -23.45 -39.66 3.03
C ILE A 724 -22.23 -40.53 2.73
N GLY A 725 -21.05 -40.09 3.19
CA GLY A 725 -19.80 -40.80 2.90
C GLY A 725 -19.53 -40.98 1.41
N GLY A 726 -20.01 -40.03 0.58
CA GLY A 726 -19.86 -40.06 -0.88
C GLY A 726 -20.86 -40.94 -1.64
N LYS A 727 -21.86 -41.52 -0.97
CA LYS A 727 -22.92 -42.32 -1.61
C LYS A 727 -24.27 -41.65 -1.49
N SER A 728 -25.13 -41.79 -2.50
CA SER A 728 -26.51 -41.27 -2.46
C SER A 728 -27.38 -42.16 -1.58
N HIS A 729 -28.16 -41.55 -0.70
CA HIS A 729 -29.07 -42.21 0.25
C HIS A 729 -30.50 -41.68 0.10
N PRO A 730 -31.21 -42.02 -1.00
CA PRO A 730 -32.59 -41.56 -1.22
C PRO A 730 -33.57 -42.04 -0.15
N GLU A 731 -33.27 -43.14 0.54
CA GLU A 731 -34.04 -43.63 1.69
C GLU A 731 -33.99 -42.69 2.91
N SER A 732 -33.05 -41.75 2.95
CA SER A 732 -32.88 -40.79 4.03
C SER A 732 -33.50 -39.43 3.72
N ILE A 733 -34.35 -39.32 2.69
CA ILE A 733 -34.98 -38.05 2.32
C ILE A 733 -35.83 -37.46 3.46
N ASP A 734 -36.47 -38.30 4.27
CA ASP A 734 -37.25 -37.85 5.43
C ASP A 734 -36.37 -37.27 6.55
N GLN A 735 -35.06 -37.52 6.52
CA GLN A 735 -34.11 -37.00 7.49
C GLN A 735 -33.61 -35.59 7.14
N ILE A 736 -34.04 -35.00 6.00
CA ILE A 736 -33.57 -33.67 5.60
C ILE A 736 -34.10 -32.55 6.50
N GLY A 737 -35.22 -32.76 7.19
CA GLY A 737 -35.82 -31.78 8.12
C GLY A 737 -36.74 -30.74 7.45
N ILE A 738 -37.11 -30.94 6.18
CA ILE A 738 -37.98 -30.03 5.42
C ILE A 738 -39.34 -30.70 5.13
N LEU A 739 -39.35 -32.01 4.91
CA LEU A 739 -40.56 -32.80 4.67
C LEU A 739 -40.36 -34.25 5.09
N GLU A 740 -41.48 -34.96 5.18
CA GLU A 740 -41.59 -36.41 5.26
C GLU A 740 -42.43 -36.90 4.06
N ILE A 741 -41.96 -37.89 3.30
CA ILE A 741 -42.65 -38.41 2.11
C ILE A 741 -44.06 -38.88 2.48
N ASN A 742 -45.07 -38.34 1.78
CA ASN A 742 -46.50 -38.56 2.05
C ASN A 742 -46.96 -38.18 3.47
N GLY A 743 -46.13 -37.47 4.22
CA GLY A 743 -46.38 -36.97 5.56
C GLY A 743 -46.41 -35.45 5.59
N ARG A 744 -45.73 -34.87 6.58
CA ARG A 744 -45.73 -33.43 6.80
C ARG A 744 -44.77 -32.71 5.84
N VAL A 745 -45.21 -31.56 5.35
CA VAL A 745 -44.34 -30.55 4.70
C VAL A 745 -44.17 -29.40 5.69
N HIS A 746 -42.96 -28.94 5.94
CA HIS A 746 -42.67 -27.85 6.87
C HIS A 746 -42.46 -26.54 6.10
N HIS A 747 -42.77 -25.38 6.67
CA HIS A 747 -42.46 -24.08 6.08
C HIS A 747 -43.25 -23.74 4.80
N TYR A 748 -42.95 -22.60 4.18
CA TYR A 748 -43.65 -22.14 2.99
C TYR A 748 -43.04 -22.77 1.73
N HIS A 749 -43.87 -23.38 0.88
CA HIS A 749 -43.45 -23.95 -0.39
C HIS A 749 -44.25 -23.38 -1.57
N LEU A 750 -43.55 -23.11 -2.67
CA LEU A 750 -44.14 -22.81 -3.97
C LEU A 750 -43.33 -23.53 -5.06
N ASN A 751 -43.94 -24.50 -5.73
CA ASN A 751 -43.31 -25.33 -6.78
C ASN A 751 -42.01 -26.02 -6.32
N THR A 752 -42.06 -26.74 -5.20
CA THR A 752 -40.93 -27.57 -4.76
C THR A 752 -40.95 -28.93 -5.45
N ALA A 753 -39.81 -29.36 -5.99
CA ALA A 753 -39.64 -30.65 -6.65
C ALA A 753 -38.79 -31.62 -5.82
N LEU A 754 -38.95 -32.92 -6.05
CA LEU A 754 -38.05 -33.96 -5.58
C LEU A 754 -37.06 -34.35 -6.69
N GLY A 755 -35.82 -34.64 -6.32
CA GLY A 755 -34.79 -35.12 -7.24
C GLY A 755 -35.16 -36.47 -7.88
N ASN A 756 -34.70 -36.69 -9.11
CA ASN A 756 -35.01 -37.92 -9.86
C ASN A 756 -34.51 -39.20 -9.17
N GLU A 757 -33.46 -39.11 -8.35
CA GLU A 757 -32.98 -40.20 -7.52
C GLU A 757 -33.94 -40.57 -6.39
N VAL A 758 -34.66 -39.59 -5.83
CA VAL A 758 -35.71 -39.83 -4.83
C VAL A 758 -36.94 -40.44 -5.51
N LEU A 759 -37.37 -39.84 -6.63
CA LEU A 759 -38.54 -40.34 -7.37
C LEU A 759 -38.37 -41.79 -7.84
N ARG A 760 -37.21 -42.14 -8.40
CA ARG A 760 -36.90 -43.53 -8.78
C ARG A 760 -36.88 -44.47 -7.59
N HIS A 761 -36.32 -44.04 -6.46
CA HIS A 761 -36.31 -44.85 -5.23
C HIS A 761 -37.73 -45.17 -4.74
N LEU A 762 -38.63 -44.19 -4.81
CA LEU A 762 -40.03 -44.36 -4.43
C LEU A 762 -40.78 -45.28 -5.40
N GLU A 763 -40.53 -45.15 -6.69
CA GLU A 763 -41.08 -46.04 -7.73
C GLU A 763 -40.62 -47.49 -7.53
N ASP A 764 -39.31 -47.71 -7.34
CA ASP A 764 -38.72 -49.03 -7.11
C ASP A 764 -39.26 -49.71 -5.83
N ARG A 765 -39.66 -48.92 -4.83
CA ARG A 765 -40.30 -49.41 -3.60
C ARG A 765 -41.82 -49.51 -3.66
N GLY A 766 -42.44 -49.14 -4.78
CA GLY A 766 -43.90 -49.12 -4.91
C GLY A 766 -44.59 -48.15 -3.95
N THR A 767 -43.95 -47.03 -3.63
CA THR A 767 -44.47 -45.99 -2.72
C THR A 767 -44.83 -44.73 -3.53
N PRO A 768 -45.99 -44.70 -4.23
CA PRO A 768 -46.38 -43.53 -5.01
C PRO A 768 -46.64 -42.33 -4.10
N LEU A 769 -46.38 -41.12 -4.62
CA LEU A 769 -46.69 -39.89 -3.91
C LEU A 769 -48.21 -39.68 -3.85
N THR A 770 -48.74 -39.29 -2.69
CA THR A 770 -50.17 -39.00 -2.54
C THR A 770 -50.53 -37.68 -3.23
N PRO A 771 -51.75 -37.53 -3.78
CA PRO A 771 -52.21 -36.27 -4.35
C PRO A 771 -52.09 -35.08 -3.38
N GLU A 772 -52.37 -35.31 -2.09
CA GLU A 772 -52.29 -34.29 -1.04
C GLU A 772 -50.84 -33.81 -0.84
N PHE A 773 -49.88 -34.73 -0.82
CA PHE A 773 -48.46 -34.40 -0.69
C PHE A 773 -47.95 -33.67 -1.93
N ILE A 774 -48.36 -34.08 -3.14
CA ILE A 774 -48.04 -33.38 -4.38
C ILE A 774 -48.60 -31.95 -4.36
N ALA A 775 -49.84 -31.76 -3.89
CA ALA A 775 -50.45 -30.44 -3.77
C ALA A 775 -49.70 -29.55 -2.77
N ALA A 776 -49.26 -30.10 -1.63
CA ALA A 776 -48.44 -29.37 -0.66
C ALA A 776 -47.08 -28.95 -1.26
N LEU A 777 -46.42 -29.81 -2.03
CA LEU A 777 -45.19 -29.44 -2.74
C LEU A 777 -45.40 -28.32 -3.77
N ALA A 778 -46.57 -28.29 -4.42
CA ALA A 778 -46.94 -27.23 -5.35
C ALA A 778 -47.20 -25.89 -4.63
N CYS A 779 -47.93 -25.90 -3.51
CA CYS A 779 -48.22 -24.73 -2.69
C CYS A 779 -48.56 -25.12 -1.25
N HIS A 780 -47.68 -24.78 -0.29
CA HIS A 780 -47.89 -25.02 1.13
C HIS A 780 -47.67 -23.73 1.94
N HIS A 781 -48.54 -23.51 2.93
CA HIS A 781 -48.38 -22.44 3.91
C HIS A 781 -47.99 -23.05 5.25
N ASP A 782 -47.06 -22.44 5.97
CA ASP A 782 -46.52 -22.94 7.25
C ASP A 782 -47.56 -23.10 8.41
N LEU A 783 -48.82 -22.71 8.19
CA LEU A 783 -49.92 -22.83 9.17
C LEU A 783 -50.83 -24.04 8.88
N GLN A 784 -50.60 -24.74 7.76
CA GLN A 784 -51.22 -26.02 7.43
C GLN A 784 -50.45 -27.14 8.14
#